data_AF-A0A0J6WLX7-F1
#
_entry.id   AF-A0A0J6WLX7-F1
#
_cell.length_a   1.000
_cell.length_b   1.000
_cell.length_c   1.000
_cell.angle_alpha   90.00
_cell.angle_beta   90.00
_cell.angle_gamma   90.00
#
_symmetry.space_group_name_H-M   'P 1'
#
loop_
_entity.id
_entity.type
_entity.pdbx_description
1 polymer ?
#
loop_
_entity_poly.entity_id
_entity_poly.type
_entity_poly.pdbx_seq_one_letter_code
_entity_poly.pdbx_strand_id
1 'polypeptide(L)'
;MSLPVFVDPRYHDAVIVDLDGAGVVESTVEFVRRLAADDIKAAVYSDEPHSADVLDAAGLSNVLAASVDDVDPDDVLLEAARRLGVHPGRCVVVDTTEAGVAAGRNGGFGLVIGLDRTGDAESLRRCGADVVITDLVAVSVRDSFRRTSEMADALQSYSEFAGLLETRQPVVMLDYDGTLSEIVGEPDAATLVPGADKVLAALAARCPVAIISGRALADIRDRVGVPGLWYAGSHGFELAAPDGSCHENEAGVAAVRVLQEARDELRRQLASVEGLLIEDKRFSVAVHYRAVAPERVDEVMATVRILGQRHQLRVTGGRKVIELRPDVEWGKGRTIDWILERIDGTDLLLPIYIGDDLTDEDGFDAVRNKGIGIAVRSVETGDRRSAARFALLDPEAVCEFLEKIVEQLTAEHDTLNDPWMMTYGGYRPEDEKLREALCTMGNGYLAVRGAAPECEAGQFHYPGTYVAGIYNRLTDNVAGVTIDNESLVNLPNWLPVTFRIDGGAWFGIDDVDVSSYLVTLDLRRATLSREFLFADADGRDVRVRQKRFVSMHQPHVAALTTTVEALNWSGRIEFRSSVDGAVANRGVDRYRDLASRHLDVVAMHELAADSVLLAAQTVESGIDIAIAVRNTLRVGDVHAPAECLTLTEHARIGHRLTADLRTGQSATLEKVVCVFTSRDHGISGPVVAAERELQRAGDFATLEHAHRLAWAHLWERFNVEMGRDADLLRIVRLHQLHLLQTLSPHTADLDVGVPARGLHGEAYRGHVFWDELFVFPVTNLRLPKVTRSLLMYRYRRLPEARRAALAAGHVGAMFPWQSGSDGREESQRLHLNPKSGHWNPDASARAHHIGLAIAYNVWQHYQVTGDIGFLIDYGAEMLAEISRFWVSLAEFDDERQRYVIRGVIGPDEFHSGYPGKEYDGIDNNAYSNVLAVWVIARTLEALERIPMYYRLALMESLGIDDDELVRWDDVSRRMFVPFHDGVISQFEGYEKLAELDWAGYRARYANMQRLDRILEAENDSPNNYKASKQADALMLFYLLSADELYELFDRLGYRFTPEQIPATIDYYQDRTSHGSTLSAVVHAWVVARGNRAQAMEYFAQALASDIVDIQQGTTSEGIHLAAMTGSIDLLQRCFTGLEIRRDRIVLGPLWPKALGRLEFTFRYRGHRLRLSVSGRSATLSAEPGDASPVLVECRGVQQTLLAGGTVDFDQ
;
A
#
# COMPACT_ATOMS: atom_id res chain seq x y z
N MET A 1 26.20 12.31 31.93
CA MET A 1 25.91 13.07 30.70
C MET A 1 24.69 13.90 31.00
N SER A 2 24.78 15.23 30.92
CA SER A 2 23.62 16.11 31.03
C SER A 2 22.68 15.85 29.85
N LEU A 3 21.37 15.85 30.10
CA LEU A 3 20.37 15.84 29.03
C LEU A 3 20.63 17.05 28.10
N PRO A 4 20.49 16.90 26.77
CA PRO A 4 20.60 18.02 25.84
C PRO A 4 19.54 19.10 26.17
N VAL A 5 19.96 20.37 26.18
CA VAL A 5 19.08 21.52 26.46
C VAL A 5 18.52 22.03 25.14
N PHE A 6 17.19 22.16 25.05
CA PHE A 6 16.52 22.61 23.83
C PHE A 6 15.74 23.90 24.06
N VAL A 7 15.93 24.86 23.17
CA VAL A 7 14.97 25.95 22.96
C VAL A 7 13.92 25.42 21.97
N ASP A 8 12.74 25.09 22.49
CA ASP A 8 11.62 24.62 21.68
C ASP A 8 10.74 25.81 21.28
N PRO A 9 10.65 26.17 19.98
CA PRO A 9 9.93 27.37 19.53
C PRO A 9 8.41 27.26 19.67
N ARG A 10 7.88 26.11 20.10
CA ARG A 10 6.46 25.97 20.48
C ARG A 10 6.18 26.66 21.80
N TYR A 11 7.12 26.60 22.74
CA TYR A 11 6.98 27.12 24.10
C TYR A 11 7.77 28.42 24.31
N HIS A 12 8.79 28.69 23.49
CA HIS A 12 9.69 29.83 23.65
C HIS A 12 9.71 30.70 22.39
N ASP A 13 9.33 31.98 22.51
CA ASP A 13 9.37 32.95 21.41
C ASP A 13 10.62 33.83 21.46
N ALA A 14 11.31 33.85 22.61
CA ALA A 14 12.50 34.65 22.76
C ALA A 14 13.55 34.05 23.71
N VAL A 15 14.78 34.53 23.57
CA VAL A 15 15.89 34.26 24.49
C VAL A 15 16.51 35.58 24.92
N ILE A 16 16.73 35.74 26.23
CA ILE A 16 17.41 36.89 26.83
C ILE A 16 18.73 36.39 27.40
N VAL A 17 19.83 37.01 27.00
CA VAL A 17 21.19 36.58 27.38
C VAL A 17 21.89 37.68 28.17
N ASP A 18 22.44 37.32 29.33
CA ASP A 18 23.40 38.12 30.09
C ASP A 18 24.67 38.36 29.25
N LEU A 19 24.85 39.59 28.75
CA LEU A 19 25.96 39.93 27.86
C LEU A 19 27.30 39.96 28.62
N ASP A 20 27.28 40.40 29.88
CA ASP A 20 28.47 40.62 30.70
C ASP A 20 29.07 39.29 31.13
N GLY A 21 28.20 38.34 31.46
CA GLY A 21 28.58 36.99 31.81
C GLY A 21 28.82 36.06 30.63
N ALA A 22 27.91 36.04 29.66
CA ALA A 22 28.07 35.14 28.50
C ALA A 22 29.23 35.58 27.62
N GLY A 23 29.48 36.89 27.53
CA GLY A 23 30.47 37.51 26.66
C GLY A 23 30.17 37.33 25.16
N VAL A 24 30.82 38.13 24.34
CA VAL A 24 30.83 37.94 22.87
C VAL A 24 31.92 36.93 22.50
N VAL A 25 31.68 35.66 22.83
CA VAL A 25 32.49 34.54 22.37
C VAL A 25 31.80 33.80 21.22
N GLU A 26 32.54 32.98 20.47
CA GLU A 26 32.05 32.28 19.29
C GLU A 26 30.75 31.51 19.55
N SER A 27 30.64 30.82 20.69
CA SER A 27 29.44 30.06 21.07
C SER A 27 28.20 30.93 21.30
N THR A 28 28.36 32.14 21.85
CA THR A 28 27.25 33.11 22.02
C THR A 28 26.78 33.64 20.65
N VAL A 29 27.72 34.01 19.77
CA VAL A 29 27.42 34.53 18.43
C VAL A 29 26.71 33.48 17.57
N GLU A 30 27.20 32.24 17.58
CA GLU A 30 26.58 31.14 16.85
C GLU A 30 25.17 30.84 17.37
N PHE A 31 24.99 30.82 18.69
CA PHE A 31 23.69 30.59 19.30
C PHE A 31 22.66 31.65 18.91
N VAL A 32 23.00 32.94 19.00
CA VAL A 32 22.10 34.04 18.60
C VAL A 32 21.74 33.98 17.11
N ARG A 33 22.69 33.62 16.23
CA ARG A 33 22.42 33.44 14.80
C ARG A 33 21.47 32.26 14.52
N ARG A 34 21.60 31.16 15.26
CA ARG A 34 20.67 30.02 15.15
C ARG A 34 19.26 30.42 15.59
N LEU A 35 19.12 31.16 16.69
CA LEU A 35 17.82 31.68 17.14
C LEU A 35 17.13 32.52 16.05
N ALA A 36 17.88 33.40 15.39
CA ALA A 36 17.34 34.21 14.30
C ALA A 36 16.97 33.41 13.05
N ALA A 37 17.73 32.36 12.71
CA ALA A 37 17.39 31.45 11.61
C ALA A 37 16.05 30.72 11.85
N ASP A 38 15.71 30.48 13.11
CA ASP A 38 14.48 29.81 13.54
C ASP A 38 13.35 30.77 13.96
N ASP A 39 13.49 32.08 13.71
CA ASP A 39 12.51 33.13 14.03
C ASP A 39 12.21 33.25 15.54
N ILE A 40 13.21 32.96 16.38
CA ILE A 40 13.18 33.19 17.82
C ILE A 40 13.86 34.53 18.12
N LYS A 41 13.14 35.45 18.76
CA LYS A 41 13.68 36.78 19.07
C LYS A 41 14.79 36.66 20.10
N ALA A 42 15.88 37.40 19.93
CA ALA A 42 16.94 37.44 20.94
C ALA A 42 17.09 38.86 21.48
N ALA A 43 17.25 38.97 22.81
CA ALA A 43 17.70 40.18 23.47
C ALA A 43 18.95 39.90 24.30
N VAL A 44 19.71 40.95 24.56
CA VAL A 44 20.78 40.91 25.54
C VAL A 44 20.57 42.00 26.58
N TYR A 45 21.11 41.81 27.76
CA TYR A 45 21.19 42.88 28.75
C TYR A 45 22.59 42.96 29.36
N SER A 46 22.93 44.15 29.88
CA SER A 46 24.21 44.44 30.52
C SER A 46 24.00 45.38 31.71
N ASP A 47 24.73 45.13 32.80
CA ASP A 47 24.82 46.00 33.98
C ASP A 47 25.65 47.26 33.70
N GLU A 48 26.41 47.29 32.60
CA GLU A 48 27.21 48.43 32.16
C GLU A 48 26.65 49.05 30.86
N PRO A 49 26.65 50.38 30.68
CA PRO A 49 26.06 51.06 29.51
C PRO A 49 26.95 50.96 28.25
N HIS A 50 27.21 49.74 27.79
CA HIS A 50 28.17 49.44 26.73
C HIS A 50 27.73 48.34 25.75
N SER A 51 26.50 47.80 25.87
CA SER A 51 26.07 46.67 25.03
C SER A 51 26.06 47.03 23.54
N ALA A 52 25.67 48.25 23.17
CA ALA A 52 25.59 48.68 21.77
C ALA A 52 26.94 48.59 21.03
N ASP A 53 28.02 49.08 21.64
CA ASP A 53 29.36 49.08 21.04
C ASP A 53 29.92 47.65 20.93
N VAL A 54 29.62 46.81 21.94
CA VAL A 54 30.03 45.40 21.99
C VAL A 54 29.30 44.57 20.92
N LEU A 55 28.02 44.82 20.71
CA LEU A 55 27.20 44.14 19.70
C LEU A 55 27.54 44.53 18.26
N ASP A 56 27.87 45.80 18.02
CA ASP A 56 28.32 46.29 16.71
C ASP A 56 29.66 45.64 16.32
N ALA A 57 30.61 45.55 17.26
CA ALA A 57 31.89 44.88 17.05
C ALA A 57 31.73 43.37 16.77
N ALA A 58 30.68 42.74 17.32
CA ALA A 58 30.32 41.33 17.13
C ALA A 58 29.56 41.04 15.83
N GLY A 59 29.03 42.07 15.17
CA GLY A 59 28.12 41.93 14.03
C GLY A 59 26.75 41.33 14.40
N LEU A 60 26.27 41.58 15.63
CA LEU A 60 24.99 41.06 16.15
C LEU A 60 23.85 42.08 16.15
N SER A 61 24.13 43.35 15.89
CA SER A 61 23.15 44.46 16.00
C SER A 61 21.95 44.34 15.06
N ASN A 62 22.10 43.63 13.93
CA ASN A 62 21.00 43.37 12.99
C ASN A 62 20.23 42.07 13.27
N VAL A 63 20.64 41.32 14.30
CA VAL A 63 20.13 39.98 14.63
C VAL A 63 19.37 39.98 15.97
N LEU A 64 19.71 40.90 16.88
CA LEU A 64 19.04 41.10 18.15
C LEU A 64 17.83 42.04 18.00
N ALA A 65 16.72 41.68 18.64
CA ALA A 65 15.49 42.45 18.61
C ALA A 65 15.43 43.54 19.71
N ALA A 66 16.22 43.41 20.77
CA ALA A 66 16.37 44.43 21.82
C ALA A 66 17.72 44.32 22.56
N SER A 67 18.19 45.44 23.11
CA SER A 67 19.20 45.47 24.17
C SER A 67 18.70 46.32 25.36
N VAL A 68 19.11 45.98 26.58
CA VAL A 68 18.75 46.71 27.81
C VAL A 68 20.00 46.92 28.66
N ASP A 69 20.31 48.17 28.97
CA ASP A 69 21.48 48.54 29.77
C ASP A 69 21.05 49.34 31.02
N ASP A 70 21.84 49.25 32.09
CA ASP A 70 21.77 50.13 33.28
C ASP A 70 20.39 50.12 33.97
N VAL A 71 19.84 48.92 34.17
CA VAL A 71 18.58 48.66 34.90
C VAL A 71 18.86 47.64 36.00
N ASP A 72 18.15 47.75 37.13
CA ASP A 72 18.25 46.78 38.25
C ASP A 72 18.05 45.33 37.74
N PRO A 73 18.90 44.36 38.12
CA PRO A 73 18.78 42.96 37.71
C PRO A 73 17.40 42.34 37.91
N ASP A 74 16.66 42.75 38.94
CA ASP A 74 15.30 42.24 39.19
C ASP A 74 14.28 42.78 38.16
N ASP A 75 14.53 43.94 37.56
CA ASP A 75 13.67 44.61 36.58
C ASP A 75 14.17 44.46 35.12
N VAL A 76 15.48 44.22 34.93
CA VAL A 76 16.13 44.23 33.60
C VAL A 76 15.61 43.12 32.68
N LEU A 77 15.36 41.92 33.22
CA LEU A 77 14.84 40.79 32.46
C LEU A 77 13.38 41.05 32.03
N LEU A 78 12.56 41.60 32.91
CA LEU A 78 11.16 41.96 32.62
C LEU A 78 11.09 43.09 31.58
N GLU A 79 12.00 44.07 31.68
CA GLU A 79 12.16 45.12 30.69
C GLU A 79 12.59 44.58 29.32
N ALA A 80 13.54 43.63 29.29
CA ALA A 80 13.96 42.97 28.06
C ALA A 80 12.80 42.20 27.41
N ALA A 81 12.04 41.42 28.18
CA ALA A 81 10.84 40.75 27.69
C ALA A 81 9.80 41.74 27.15
N ARG A 82 9.60 42.88 27.82
CA ARG A 82 8.70 43.95 27.39
C ARG A 82 9.13 44.58 26.06
N ARG A 83 10.43 44.87 25.87
CA ARG A 83 10.96 45.40 24.60
C ARG A 83 10.85 44.41 23.45
N LEU A 84 11.01 43.12 23.75
CA LEU A 84 10.77 42.03 22.80
C LEU A 84 9.28 41.87 22.43
N GLY A 85 8.39 42.40 23.27
CA GLY A 85 6.95 42.21 23.16
C GLY A 85 6.54 40.76 23.44
N VAL A 86 7.31 40.03 24.26
CA VAL A 86 7.10 38.61 24.58
C VAL A 86 6.82 38.48 26.08
N HIS A 87 5.86 37.62 26.43
CA HIS A 87 5.53 37.34 27.83
C HIS A 87 6.70 36.61 28.52
N PRO A 88 7.08 36.93 29.77
CA PRO A 88 8.23 36.30 30.45
C PRO A 88 8.20 34.77 30.40
N GLY A 89 7.05 34.15 30.64
CA GLY A 89 6.88 32.69 30.56
C GLY A 89 7.11 32.05 29.17
N ARG A 90 7.30 32.85 28.11
CA ARG A 90 7.69 32.41 26.75
C ARG A 90 9.11 32.84 26.37
N CYS A 91 9.87 33.36 27.33
CA CYS A 91 11.26 33.73 27.17
C CYS A 91 12.15 32.70 27.88
N VAL A 92 13.28 32.35 27.25
CA VAL A 92 14.40 31.66 27.89
C VAL A 92 15.36 32.70 28.44
N VAL A 93 15.85 32.53 29.66
CA VAL A 93 16.92 33.37 30.23
C VAL A 93 18.20 32.57 30.27
N VAL A 94 19.28 33.15 29.77
CA VAL A 94 20.64 32.61 29.91
C VAL A 94 21.44 33.60 30.76
N ASP A 95 21.90 33.14 31.92
CA ASP A 95 22.53 34.00 32.90
C ASP A 95 23.72 33.32 33.58
N THR A 96 24.77 34.06 33.91
CA THR A 96 25.93 33.52 34.61
C THR A 96 25.92 33.77 36.11
N THR A 97 25.05 34.66 36.59
CA THR A 97 25.07 35.18 37.95
C THR A 97 23.98 34.55 38.82
N GLU A 98 24.22 34.43 40.12
CA GLU A 98 23.20 33.98 41.07
C GLU A 98 22.00 34.93 41.12
N ALA A 99 22.25 36.23 41.01
CA ALA A 99 21.23 37.28 41.04
C ALA A 99 20.33 37.21 39.81
N GLY A 100 20.92 37.11 38.61
CA GLY A 100 20.17 37.06 37.37
C GLY A 100 19.44 35.73 37.14
N VAL A 101 20.01 34.59 37.57
CA VAL A 101 19.27 33.32 37.64
C VAL A 101 18.08 33.42 38.60
N ALA A 102 18.26 34.00 39.78
CA ALA A 102 17.17 34.21 40.73
C ALA A 102 16.10 35.15 40.17
N ALA A 103 16.50 36.23 39.48
CA ALA A 103 15.60 37.16 38.81
C ALA A 103 14.81 36.48 37.69
N GLY A 104 15.46 35.66 36.85
CA GLY A 104 14.81 34.85 35.82
C GLY A 104 13.78 33.87 36.41
N ARG A 105 14.12 33.23 37.53
CA ARG A 105 13.19 32.34 38.23
C ARG A 105 12.01 33.10 38.85
N ASN A 106 12.28 34.21 39.53
CA ASN A 106 11.27 35.02 40.23
C ASN A 106 10.34 35.74 39.26
N GLY A 107 10.89 36.26 38.15
CA GLY A 107 10.15 36.82 37.02
C GLY A 107 9.31 35.78 36.27
N GLY A 108 9.62 34.48 36.50
CA GLY A 108 8.94 33.31 35.96
C GLY A 108 9.02 33.23 34.45
N PHE A 109 10.26 33.29 34.01
CA PHE A 109 10.67 32.96 32.66
C PHE A 109 10.45 31.47 32.37
N GLY A 110 10.19 31.13 31.11
CA GLY A 110 9.77 29.78 30.73
C GLY A 110 10.85 28.71 30.90
N LEU A 111 12.11 29.12 30.76
CA LEU A 111 13.29 28.30 31.01
C LEU A 111 14.44 29.18 31.48
N VAL A 112 15.06 28.86 32.61
CA VAL A 112 16.23 29.57 33.14
C VAL A 112 17.47 28.69 33.02
N ILE A 113 18.39 29.09 32.16
CA ILE A 113 19.65 28.40 31.90
C ILE A 113 20.77 29.13 32.64
N GLY A 114 21.35 28.48 33.64
CA GLY A 114 22.58 28.94 34.27
C GLY A 114 23.80 28.59 33.42
N LEU A 115 24.60 29.57 33.04
CA LEU A 115 25.86 29.37 32.32
C LEU A 115 27.03 29.42 33.31
N ASP A 116 27.51 28.25 33.74
CA ASP A 116 28.59 28.10 34.71
C ASP A 116 29.97 28.39 34.10
N ARG A 117 30.43 29.63 34.29
CA ARG A 117 31.77 30.09 33.91
C ARG A 117 32.80 29.98 35.05
N THR A 118 32.36 29.82 36.29
CA THR A 118 33.21 29.93 37.50
C THR A 118 33.44 28.58 38.20
N GLY A 119 32.77 27.52 37.76
CA GLY A 119 32.85 26.17 38.31
C GLY A 119 31.92 25.93 39.50
N ASP A 120 30.87 26.75 39.68
CA ASP A 120 29.92 26.69 40.80
C ASP A 120 28.48 26.43 40.34
N ALA A 121 28.30 25.37 39.55
CA ALA A 121 27.00 24.93 39.09
C ALA A 121 25.98 24.63 40.20
N GLU A 122 26.41 24.27 41.41
CA GLU A 122 25.48 24.02 42.53
C GLU A 122 24.87 25.32 43.08
N SER A 123 25.57 26.44 43.01
CA SER A 123 25.00 27.72 43.40
C SER A 123 23.91 28.19 42.44
N LEU A 124 24.17 28.12 41.12
CA LEU A 124 23.18 28.49 40.11
C LEU A 124 21.91 27.61 40.19
N ARG A 125 22.04 26.30 40.44
CA ARG A 125 20.87 25.43 40.68
C ARG A 125 20.09 25.82 41.94
N ARG A 126 20.77 26.19 43.03
CA ARG A 126 20.10 26.64 44.27
C ARG A 126 19.36 27.95 44.07
N CYS A 127 19.86 28.83 43.20
CA CYS A 127 19.18 30.08 42.83
C CYS A 127 18.01 29.89 41.85
N GLY A 128 17.78 28.67 41.36
CA GLY A 128 16.58 28.34 40.58
C GLY A 128 16.78 28.16 39.08
N ALA A 129 18.02 27.97 38.61
CA ALA A 129 18.26 27.54 37.23
C ALA A 129 17.62 26.16 36.97
N ASP A 130 16.82 26.05 35.92
CA ASP A 130 16.20 24.80 35.49
C ASP A 130 17.26 23.83 34.92
N VAL A 131 18.26 24.38 34.21
CA VAL A 131 19.44 23.64 33.77
C VAL A 131 20.68 24.50 33.93
N VAL A 132 21.82 23.87 34.24
CA VAL A 132 23.14 24.53 34.27
C VAL A 132 24.04 23.89 33.22
N ILE A 133 24.61 24.71 32.35
CA ILE A 133 25.51 24.34 31.26
C ILE A 133 26.85 25.07 31.39
N THR A 134 27.91 24.55 30.78
CA THR A 134 29.23 25.21 30.78
C THR A 134 29.49 26.03 29.52
N ASP A 135 28.75 25.78 28.44
CA ASP A 135 28.87 26.51 27.17
C ASP A 135 27.55 26.45 26.36
N LEU A 136 27.25 27.51 25.62
CA LEU A 136 26.04 27.65 24.78
C LEU A 136 25.98 26.69 23.58
N VAL A 137 27.09 26.04 23.20
CA VAL A 137 27.09 24.93 22.24
C VAL A 137 26.21 23.77 22.72
N ALA A 138 26.01 23.62 24.04
CA ALA A 138 25.14 22.60 24.61
C ALA A 138 23.63 22.90 24.44
N VAL A 139 23.27 24.10 23.97
CA VAL A 139 21.89 24.50 23.70
C VAL A 139 21.60 24.37 22.22
N SER A 140 20.58 23.59 21.87
CA SER A 140 20.09 23.42 20.49
C SER A 140 18.70 24.05 20.33
N VAL A 141 18.38 24.52 19.14
CA VAL A 141 17.03 24.98 18.78
C VAL A 141 16.33 23.86 18.02
N ARG A 142 15.05 23.59 18.31
CA ARG A 142 14.26 22.62 17.54
C ARG A 142 13.71 23.29 16.27
N ASP A 143 14.12 22.84 15.10
CA ASP A 143 13.79 23.43 13.79
C ASP A 143 12.61 22.74 13.06
N SER A 144 12.18 21.56 13.52
CA SER A 144 11.26 20.69 12.76
C SER A 144 9.75 21.07 12.78
N PHE A 145 9.35 22.23 13.32
CA PHE A 145 7.93 22.58 13.53
C PHE A 145 7.45 23.67 12.58
N ARG A 146 6.30 23.47 11.93
CA ARG A 146 5.66 24.46 11.03
C ARG A 146 4.70 25.37 11.79
N ARG A 147 4.43 26.55 11.24
CA ARG A 147 3.36 27.43 11.73
C ARG A 147 1.99 26.84 11.39
N THR A 148 0.98 27.03 12.23
CA THR A 148 -0.37 26.50 11.99
C THR A 148 -0.99 27.06 10.69
N SER A 149 -0.59 28.26 10.25
CA SER A 149 -0.97 28.85 8.96
C SER A 149 -0.37 28.14 7.74
N GLU A 150 0.80 27.52 7.88
CA GLU A 150 1.55 26.81 6.83
C GLU A 150 1.18 25.33 6.73
N MET A 151 0.42 24.81 7.69
CA MET A 151 -0.05 23.41 7.71
C MET A 151 -1.16 23.19 6.68
N ALA A 152 -1.20 21.99 6.12
CA ALA A 152 -2.28 21.57 5.23
C ALA A 152 -3.61 21.49 5.99
N ASP A 153 -4.69 21.92 5.34
CA ASP A 153 -6.04 21.84 5.89
C ASP A 153 -6.53 20.39 5.91
N ALA A 154 -7.02 19.90 7.05
CA ALA A 154 -7.43 18.50 7.20
C ALA A 154 -8.73 18.17 6.43
N LEU A 155 -9.66 19.11 6.24
CA LEU A 155 -10.87 18.87 5.44
C LEU A 155 -10.55 18.75 3.95
N GLN A 156 -9.62 19.57 3.45
CA GLN A 156 -9.12 19.51 2.08
C GLN A 156 -8.24 18.27 1.86
N SER A 157 -7.48 17.88 2.88
CA SER A 157 -6.61 16.70 2.88
C SER A 157 -7.35 15.43 3.33
N TYR A 158 -8.69 15.43 3.41
CA TYR A 158 -9.44 14.34 4.03
C TYR A 158 -9.17 12.97 3.40
N SER A 159 -8.90 12.95 2.09
CA SER A 159 -8.49 11.73 1.38
C SER A 159 -7.24 11.08 1.97
N GLU A 160 -6.34 11.84 2.64
CA GLU A 160 -5.14 11.31 3.30
C GLU A 160 -5.52 10.37 4.44
N PHE A 161 -6.63 10.68 5.10
CA PHE A 161 -7.15 9.90 6.20
C PHE A 161 -8.06 8.77 5.70
N ALA A 162 -8.88 9.01 4.68
CA ALA A 162 -9.86 8.03 4.18
C ALA A 162 -9.23 6.66 3.88
N GLY A 163 -8.11 6.62 3.15
CA GLY A 163 -7.42 5.36 2.85
C GLY A 163 -6.82 4.65 4.08
N LEU A 164 -6.48 5.40 5.14
CA LEU A 164 -6.04 4.82 6.41
C LEU A 164 -7.24 4.26 7.20
N LEU A 165 -8.37 4.98 7.19
CA LEU A 165 -9.61 4.57 7.86
C LEU A 165 -10.22 3.30 7.28
N GLU A 166 -10.00 3.00 6.00
CA GLU A 166 -10.45 1.75 5.39
C GLU A 166 -9.70 0.51 5.89
N THR A 167 -8.49 0.70 6.43
CA THR A 167 -7.60 -0.40 6.84
C THR A 167 -7.36 -0.42 8.35
N ARG A 168 -7.75 0.62 9.08
CA ARG A 168 -7.51 0.82 10.51
C ARG A 168 -8.74 1.38 11.20
N GLN A 169 -8.98 0.91 12.42
CA GLN A 169 -10.01 1.45 13.28
C GLN A 169 -9.55 2.79 13.87
N PRO A 170 -10.24 3.91 13.61
CA PRO A 170 -9.87 5.18 14.22
C PRO A 170 -10.10 5.16 15.73
N VAL A 171 -9.26 5.88 16.46
CA VAL A 171 -9.49 6.27 17.86
C VAL A 171 -9.46 7.78 17.91
N VAL A 172 -10.62 8.41 18.04
CA VAL A 172 -10.75 9.88 17.95
C VAL A 172 -10.65 10.47 19.35
N MET A 173 -9.65 11.31 19.59
CA MET A 173 -9.40 11.96 20.87
C MET A 173 -9.41 13.47 20.66
N LEU A 174 -10.20 14.18 21.47
CA LEU A 174 -10.52 15.59 21.24
C LEU A 174 -10.26 16.37 22.52
N ASP A 175 -9.65 17.54 22.40
CA ASP A 175 -9.83 18.58 23.41
C ASP A 175 -11.27 19.14 23.36
N TYR A 176 -11.67 19.85 24.41
CA TYR A 176 -12.99 20.47 24.49
C TYR A 176 -12.95 21.97 24.18
N ASP A 177 -12.20 22.75 24.95
CA ASP A 177 -12.22 24.21 24.85
C ASP A 177 -11.46 24.66 23.59
N GLY A 178 -12.05 25.47 22.71
CA GLY A 178 -11.40 25.86 21.45
C GLY A 178 -11.37 24.77 20.36
N THR A 179 -11.84 23.55 20.67
CA THR A 179 -11.92 22.41 19.74
C THR A 179 -13.36 21.98 19.47
N LEU A 180 -14.15 21.71 20.51
CA LEU A 180 -15.57 21.34 20.43
C LEU A 180 -16.51 22.46 20.90
N SER A 181 -15.96 23.51 21.52
CA SER A 181 -16.66 24.73 21.88
C SER A 181 -15.84 25.95 21.44
N GLU A 182 -16.50 27.06 21.13
CA GLU A 182 -15.79 28.33 20.95
C GLU A 182 -15.11 28.75 22.25
N ILE A 183 -13.97 29.43 22.13
CA ILE A 183 -13.32 30.03 23.31
C ILE A 183 -14.14 31.24 23.74
N VAL A 184 -14.73 31.16 24.93
CA VAL A 184 -15.60 32.19 25.50
C VAL A 184 -14.92 32.90 26.67
N GLY A 185 -15.24 34.18 26.88
CA GLY A 185 -14.64 34.99 27.94
C GLY A 185 -14.97 34.53 29.37
N GLU A 186 -16.09 33.83 29.55
CA GLU A 186 -16.52 33.18 30.81
C GLU A 186 -16.50 31.66 30.63
N PRO A 187 -15.62 30.91 31.33
CA PRO A 187 -15.48 29.46 31.14
C PRO A 187 -16.78 28.67 31.33
N ASP A 188 -17.70 29.14 32.18
CA ASP A 188 -18.98 28.47 32.41
C ASP A 188 -19.95 28.58 31.22
N ALA A 189 -19.76 29.55 30.34
CA ALA A 189 -20.60 29.76 29.15
C ALA A 189 -20.21 28.87 27.96
N ALA A 190 -19.13 28.08 28.07
CA ALA A 190 -18.64 27.23 26.99
C ALA A 190 -19.63 26.08 26.74
N THR A 191 -20.30 26.11 25.59
CA THR A 191 -21.21 25.05 25.12
C THR A 191 -20.67 24.42 23.85
N LEU A 192 -21.00 23.16 23.63
CA LEU A 192 -20.74 22.47 22.37
C LEU A 192 -21.24 23.29 21.17
N VAL A 193 -20.46 23.33 20.10
CA VAL A 193 -20.92 23.91 18.83
C VAL A 193 -22.11 23.11 18.29
N PRO A 194 -23.03 23.75 17.54
CA PRO A 194 -24.25 23.09 17.06
C PRO A 194 -23.95 21.80 16.28
N GLY A 195 -24.52 20.67 16.72
CA GLY A 195 -24.37 19.37 16.05
C GLY A 195 -23.24 18.48 16.58
N ALA A 196 -22.32 19.02 17.39
CA ALA A 196 -21.21 18.26 17.97
C ALA A 196 -21.67 17.05 18.81
N ASP A 197 -22.76 17.20 19.57
CA ASP A 197 -23.37 16.14 20.37
C ASP A 197 -23.81 14.94 19.51
N LYS A 198 -24.46 15.22 18.39
CA LYS A 198 -24.97 14.20 17.46
C LYS A 198 -23.85 13.47 16.74
N VAL A 199 -22.84 14.19 16.25
CA VAL A 199 -21.70 13.58 15.55
C VAL A 199 -20.86 12.73 16.51
N LEU A 200 -20.62 13.20 17.74
CA LEU A 200 -19.91 12.43 18.77
C LEU A 200 -20.66 11.14 19.12
N ALA A 201 -21.99 11.20 19.28
CA ALA A 201 -22.82 10.02 19.52
C ALA A 201 -22.76 9.04 18.34
N ALA A 202 -22.79 9.55 17.11
CA ALA A 202 -22.68 8.72 15.91
C ALA A 202 -21.30 8.06 15.75
N LEU A 203 -20.23 8.77 16.11
CA LEU A 203 -18.86 8.23 16.15
C LEU A 203 -18.69 7.17 17.23
N ALA A 204 -19.16 7.43 18.46
CA ALA A 204 -19.04 6.51 19.59
C ALA A 204 -19.69 5.14 19.33
N ALA A 205 -20.72 5.12 18.49
CA ALA A 205 -21.37 3.89 18.06
C ALA A 205 -20.54 3.03 17.07
N ARG A 206 -19.44 3.58 16.54
CA ARG A 206 -18.65 3.00 15.43
C ARG A 206 -17.17 2.85 15.76
N CYS A 207 -16.63 3.72 16.60
CA CYS A 207 -15.23 3.69 17.01
C CYS A 207 -15.03 4.26 18.43
N PRO A 208 -13.92 3.92 19.11
CA PRO A 208 -13.57 4.55 20.37
C PRO A 208 -13.38 6.06 20.21
N VAL A 209 -14.03 6.84 21.08
CA VAL A 209 -13.92 8.30 21.12
C VAL A 209 -13.61 8.75 22.55
N ALA A 210 -12.68 9.69 22.70
CA ALA A 210 -12.28 10.25 23.98
C ALA A 210 -12.30 11.78 23.99
N ILE A 211 -12.78 12.37 25.10
CA ILE A 211 -12.65 13.79 25.39
C ILE A 211 -11.59 13.97 26.46
N ILE A 212 -10.54 14.74 26.17
CA ILE A 212 -9.42 15.00 27.07
C ILE A 212 -9.38 16.49 27.37
N SER A 213 -9.76 16.90 28.58
CA SER A 213 -9.91 18.32 28.95
C SER A 213 -9.17 18.66 30.25
N GLY A 214 -8.81 19.93 30.39
CA GLY A 214 -8.36 20.52 31.66
C GLY A 214 -9.48 20.71 32.70
N ARG A 215 -10.75 20.59 32.30
CA ARG A 215 -11.93 20.71 33.18
C ARG A 215 -12.10 19.49 34.08
N ALA A 216 -12.78 19.65 35.21
CA ALA A 216 -13.09 18.53 36.09
C ALA A 216 -13.95 17.48 35.36
N LEU A 217 -13.77 16.20 35.69
CA LEU A 217 -14.46 15.08 35.03
C LEU A 217 -15.99 15.19 35.10
N ALA A 218 -16.52 15.69 36.22
CA ALA A 218 -17.96 15.93 36.37
C ALA A 218 -18.45 17.05 35.43
N ASP A 219 -17.71 18.16 35.36
CA ASP A 219 -18.05 19.31 34.50
C ASP A 219 -18.07 18.92 33.02
N ILE A 220 -17.02 18.25 32.54
CA ILE A 220 -16.94 17.88 31.11
C ILE A 220 -18.00 16.84 30.72
N ARG A 221 -18.33 15.90 31.61
CA ARG A 221 -19.37 14.90 31.36
C ARG A 221 -20.76 15.55 31.27
N ASP A 222 -21.04 16.51 32.14
CA ASP A 222 -22.32 17.23 32.14
C ASP A 222 -22.48 18.12 30.90
N ARG A 223 -21.39 18.73 30.42
CA ARG A 223 -21.39 19.58 29.21
C ARG A 223 -21.54 18.79 27.91
N VAL A 224 -20.79 17.69 27.77
CA VAL A 224 -20.82 16.89 26.54
C VAL A 224 -22.06 16.01 26.49
N GLY A 225 -22.42 15.35 27.60
CA GLY A 225 -23.67 14.61 27.73
C GLY A 225 -23.83 13.39 26.81
N VAL A 226 -22.76 12.92 26.16
CA VAL A 226 -22.81 11.78 25.22
C VAL A 226 -22.36 10.48 25.92
N PRO A 227 -23.20 9.42 25.95
CA PRO A 227 -22.82 8.12 26.51
C PRO A 227 -21.87 7.37 25.58
N GLY A 228 -21.08 6.43 26.14
CA GLY A 228 -20.17 5.59 25.35
C GLY A 228 -18.81 6.23 25.00
N LEU A 229 -18.54 7.44 25.48
CA LEU A 229 -17.24 8.10 25.34
C LEU A 229 -16.30 7.77 26.50
N TRP A 230 -15.00 7.81 26.23
CA TRP A 230 -13.98 8.01 27.25
C TRP A 230 -13.95 9.49 27.64
N TYR A 231 -13.86 9.78 28.93
CA TYR A 231 -13.69 11.14 29.44
C TYR A 231 -12.44 11.19 30.31
N ALA A 232 -11.56 12.15 30.06
CA ALA A 232 -10.41 12.46 30.89
C ALA A 232 -10.50 13.92 31.33
N GLY A 233 -10.77 14.14 32.61
CA GLY A 233 -10.81 15.45 33.24
C GLY A 233 -9.52 15.78 33.95
N SER A 234 -9.35 17.06 34.32
CA SER A 234 -8.20 17.57 35.05
C SER A 234 -6.88 17.15 34.37
N HIS A 235 -6.76 17.32 33.05
CA HIS A 235 -5.60 16.89 32.24
C HIS A 235 -5.28 15.38 32.31
N GLY A 236 -6.27 14.56 32.68
CA GLY A 236 -6.16 13.10 32.78
C GLY A 236 -5.80 12.56 34.17
N PHE A 237 -5.92 13.37 35.23
CA PHE A 237 -5.84 12.85 36.61
C PHE A 237 -7.08 12.05 37.03
N GLU A 238 -8.20 12.25 36.35
CA GLU A 238 -9.46 11.53 36.56
C GLU A 238 -10.07 11.14 35.21
N LEU A 239 -10.42 9.86 35.06
CA LEU A 239 -10.94 9.29 33.83
C LEU A 239 -12.20 8.48 34.07
N ALA A 240 -13.09 8.45 33.07
CA ALA A 240 -14.22 7.52 33.00
C ALA A 240 -14.18 6.78 31.65
N ALA A 241 -14.29 5.46 31.69
CA ALA A 241 -14.40 4.62 30.52
C ALA A 241 -15.87 4.50 30.05
N PRO A 242 -16.12 4.04 28.81
CA PRO A 242 -17.47 3.88 28.24
C PRO A 242 -18.41 2.99 29.05
N ASP A 243 -17.86 2.00 29.78
CA ASP A 243 -18.61 1.09 30.66
C ASP A 243 -18.98 1.72 32.02
N GLY A 244 -18.56 2.97 32.26
CA GLY A 244 -18.79 3.71 33.49
C GLY A 244 -17.73 3.49 34.57
N SER A 245 -16.69 2.69 34.33
CA SER A 245 -15.58 2.54 35.27
C SER A 245 -14.76 3.84 35.37
N CYS A 246 -14.50 4.28 36.60
CA CYS A 246 -13.71 5.48 36.86
C CYS A 246 -12.30 5.12 37.31
N HIS A 247 -11.32 5.86 36.83
CA HIS A 247 -9.91 5.71 37.18
C HIS A 247 -9.36 7.04 37.65
N GLU A 248 -8.63 7.03 38.76
CA GLU A 248 -7.93 8.22 39.29
C GLU A 248 -6.44 7.93 39.37
N ASN A 249 -5.62 8.90 39.01
CA ASN A 249 -4.17 8.78 39.10
C ASN A 249 -3.73 8.86 40.57
N GLU A 250 -3.02 7.83 41.05
CA GLU A 250 -2.61 7.70 42.45
C GLU A 250 -1.76 8.87 42.95
N ALA A 251 -0.86 9.39 42.11
CA ALA A 251 0.01 10.53 42.46
C ALA A 251 -0.78 11.85 42.51
N GLY A 252 -1.76 12.03 41.62
CA GLY A 252 -2.71 13.12 41.69
C GLY A 252 -3.52 13.11 42.98
N VAL A 253 -4.02 11.94 43.39
CA VAL A 253 -4.79 11.76 44.63
C VAL A 253 -3.95 12.11 45.86
N ALA A 254 -2.67 11.73 45.88
CA ALA A 254 -1.75 12.06 46.97
C ALA A 254 -1.52 13.59 47.12
N ALA A 255 -1.60 14.35 46.02
CA ALA A 255 -1.37 15.79 46.00
C ALA A 255 -2.62 16.64 46.35
N VAL A 256 -3.83 16.07 46.36
CA VAL A 256 -5.09 16.80 46.62
C VAL A 256 -5.03 17.57 47.95
N ARG A 257 -4.53 16.93 49.00
CA ARG A 257 -4.41 17.57 50.32
C ARG A 257 -3.45 18.76 50.29
N VAL A 258 -2.33 18.60 49.60
CA VAL A 258 -1.30 19.63 49.44
C VAL A 258 -1.83 20.83 48.65
N LEU A 259 -2.60 20.58 47.59
CA LEU A 259 -3.29 21.61 46.82
C LEU A 259 -4.31 22.38 47.66
N GLN A 260 -5.09 21.70 48.51
CA GLN A 260 -6.03 22.35 49.43
C GLN A 260 -5.31 23.26 50.44
N GLU A 261 -4.18 22.80 50.99
CA GLU A 261 -3.35 23.59 51.89
C GLU A 261 -2.79 24.84 51.18
N ALA A 262 -2.30 24.68 49.95
CA ALA A 262 -1.83 25.79 49.12
C ALA A 262 -2.94 26.79 48.76
N ARG A 263 -4.15 26.31 48.42
CA ARG A 263 -5.34 27.14 48.16
C ARG A 263 -5.74 27.98 49.37
N ASP A 264 -5.81 27.37 50.55
CA ASP A 264 -6.21 28.07 51.77
C ASP A 264 -5.17 29.10 52.20
N GLU A 265 -3.90 28.86 51.87
CA GLU A 265 -2.84 29.85 52.02
C GLU A 265 -2.94 30.98 50.99
N LEU A 266 -3.22 30.67 49.72
CA LEU A 266 -3.47 31.66 48.66
C LEU A 266 -4.62 32.59 49.01
N ARG A 267 -5.77 32.04 49.44
CA ARG A 267 -6.94 32.82 49.87
C ARG A 267 -6.65 33.73 51.04
N ARG A 268 -5.79 33.31 51.98
CA ARG A 268 -5.39 34.14 53.13
C ARG A 268 -4.44 35.25 52.72
N GLN A 269 -3.41 34.95 51.93
CA GLN A 269 -2.38 35.92 51.56
C GLN A 269 -2.90 36.96 50.56
N LEU A 270 -3.76 36.56 49.63
CA LEU A 270 -4.30 37.43 48.58
C LEU A 270 -5.70 38.00 48.89
N ALA A 271 -6.17 37.89 50.15
CA ALA A 271 -7.49 38.37 50.56
C ALA A 271 -7.72 39.88 50.33
N SER A 272 -6.63 40.66 50.25
CA SER A 272 -6.67 42.12 50.05
C SER A 272 -6.64 42.56 48.59
N VAL A 273 -6.55 41.63 47.64
CA VAL A 273 -6.47 41.90 46.20
C VAL A 273 -7.88 41.86 45.61
N GLU A 274 -8.45 43.03 45.30
CA GLU A 274 -9.75 43.13 44.63
C GLU A 274 -9.67 42.65 43.17
N GLY A 275 -10.72 41.97 42.69
CA GLY A 275 -10.79 41.45 41.31
C GLY A 275 -10.10 40.11 41.08
N LEU A 276 -9.55 39.48 42.13
CA LEU A 276 -8.92 38.17 42.08
C LEU A 276 -9.96 37.04 42.23
N LEU A 277 -9.88 36.01 41.37
CA LEU A 277 -10.71 34.81 41.47
C LEU A 277 -9.82 33.57 41.66
N ILE A 278 -9.95 32.89 42.80
CA ILE A 278 -9.27 31.62 43.08
C ILE A 278 -10.27 30.48 42.90
N GLU A 279 -10.12 29.77 41.80
CA GLU A 279 -10.89 28.59 41.42
C GLU A 279 -10.23 27.32 41.98
N ASP A 280 -11.05 26.47 42.59
CA ASP A 280 -10.62 25.22 43.20
C ASP A 280 -11.06 24.05 42.33
N LYS A 281 -10.09 23.41 41.69
CA LYS A 281 -10.29 22.17 40.96
C LYS A 281 -9.65 21.07 41.81
N ARG A 282 -10.28 19.89 41.90
CA ARG A 282 -9.83 18.81 42.80
C ARG A 282 -8.33 18.50 42.68
N PHE A 283 -7.78 18.59 41.47
CA PHE A 283 -6.37 18.34 41.16
C PHE A 283 -5.61 19.59 40.70
N SER A 284 -6.16 20.80 40.84
CA SER A 284 -5.42 22.05 40.58
C SER A 284 -6.05 23.29 41.22
N VAL A 285 -5.25 24.32 41.47
CA VAL A 285 -5.75 25.60 42.00
C VAL A 285 -5.44 26.69 40.98
N ALA A 286 -6.47 27.21 40.31
CA ALA A 286 -6.32 28.25 39.30
C ALA A 286 -6.61 29.63 39.89
N VAL A 287 -5.70 30.56 39.67
CA VAL A 287 -5.77 31.94 40.17
C VAL A 287 -5.91 32.87 38.98
N HIS A 288 -7.13 33.34 38.75
CA HIS A 288 -7.46 34.28 37.67
C HIS A 288 -7.24 35.71 38.15
N TYR A 289 -6.36 36.42 37.47
CA TYR A 289 -6.00 37.80 37.79
C TYR A 289 -6.46 38.80 36.73
N ARG A 290 -7.44 38.41 35.89
CA ARG A 290 -7.90 39.22 34.75
C ARG A 290 -8.51 40.56 35.15
N ALA A 291 -9.22 40.60 36.27
CA ALA A 291 -9.87 41.78 36.81
C ALA A 291 -9.07 42.43 37.95
N VAL A 292 -7.85 41.96 38.22
CA VAL A 292 -6.93 42.55 39.19
C VAL A 292 -6.32 43.82 38.60
N ALA A 293 -6.18 44.87 39.43
CA ALA A 293 -5.53 46.11 39.02
C ALA A 293 -4.09 45.84 38.55
N PRO A 294 -3.62 46.42 37.43
CA PRO A 294 -2.32 46.08 36.83
C PRO A 294 -1.15 46.17 37.80
N GLU A 295 -1.19 47.09 38.76
CA GLU A 295 -0.11 47.33 39.72
C GLU A 295 -0.01 46.25 40.82
N ARG A 296 -1.03 45.37 40.92
CA ARG A 296 -1.11 44.28 41.92
C ARG A 296 -0.93 42.89 41.29
N VAL A 297 -0.80 42.79 39.97
CA VAL A 297 -0.65 41.50 39.27
C VAL A 297 0.65 40.80 39.67
N ASP A 298 1.74 41.56 39.81
CA ASP A 298 3.05 40.98 40.17
C ASP A 298 3.03 40.38 41.59
N GLU A 299 2.31 41.00 42.52
CA GLU A 299 2.09 40.45 43.87
C GLU A 299 1.36 39.10 43.81
N VAL A 300 0.34 38.97 42.96
CA VAL A 300 -0.43 37.72 42.77
C VAL A 300 0.47 36.64 42.19
N MET A 301 1.22 36.95 41.12
CA MET A 301 2.10 36.00 40.45
C MET A 301 3.22 35.51 41.38
N ALA A 302 3.86 36.43 42.12
CA ALA A 302 4.88 36.10 43.10
C ALA A 302 4.34 35.18 44.21
N THR A 303 3.16 35.50 44.75
CA THR A 303 2.55 34.72 45.83
C THR A 303 2.22 33.29 45.39
N VAL A 304 1.66 33.11 44.20
CA VAL A 304 1.35 31.78 43.65
C VAL A 304 2.62 30.96 43.42
N ARG A 305 3.68 31.58 42.90
CA ARG A 305 4.97 30.89 42.68
C ARG A 305 5.64 30.45 43.98
N ILE A 306 5.66 31.33 44.99
CA ILE A 306 6.22 31.01 46.33
C ILE A 306 5.49 29.82 46.95
N LEU A 307 4.15 29.83 46.87
CA LEU A 307 3.34 28.74 47.43
C LEU A 307 3.47 27.45 46.62
N GLY A 308 3.55 27.53 45.30
CA GLY A 308 3.87 26.38 44.46
C GLY A 308 5.18 25.71 44.87
N GLN A 309 6.25 26.50 45.01
CA GLN A 309 7.56 25.98 45.42
C GLN A 309 7.53 25.35 46.82
N ARG A 310 6.96 26.04 47.81
CA ARG A 310 6.91 25.56 49.19
C ARG A 310 6.17 24.24 49.32
N HIS A 311 5.11 24.07 48.54
CA HIS A 311 4.26 22.89 48.53
C HIS A 311 4.68 21.85 47.48
N GLN A 312 5.79 22.05 46.77
CA GLN A 312 6.27 21.16 45.69
C GLN A 312 5.21 20.92 44.59
N LEU A 313 4.47 21.97 44.26
CA LEU A 313 3.47 21.98 43.19
C LEU A 313 4.06 22.66 41.95
N ARG A 314 3.72 22.12 40.79
CA ARG A 314 4.06 22.70 39.50
C ARG A 314 3.19 23.93 39.25
N VAL A 315 3.82 25.05 38.93
CA VAL A 315 3.14 26.30 38.58
C VAL A 315 3.06 26.40 37.06
N THR A 316 1.87 26.55 36.49
CA THR A 316 1.65 26.75 35.06
C THR A 316 0.97 28.09 34.80
N GLY A 317 1.45 28.83 33.80
CA GLY A 317 0.88 30.11 33.40
C GLY A 317 -0.05 29.98 32.20
N GLY A 318 -1.16 30.73 32.21
CA GLY A 318 -2.08 30.93 31.10
C GLY A 318 -2.41 32.41 30.90
N ARG A 319 -3.33 32.73 29.98
CA ARG A 319 -3.67 34.14 29.65
C ARG A 319 -4.51 34.78 30.75
N LYS A 320 -3.83 35.46 31.67
CA LYS A 320 -4.40 36.10 32.88
C LYS A 320 -4.91 35.10 33.94
N VAL A 321 -4.30 33.92 33.97
CA VAL A 321 -4.51 32.88 34.98
C VAL A 321 -3.17 32.20 35.30
N ILE A 322 -2.94 31.84 36.55
CA ILE A 322 -1.80 31.02 36.98
C ILE A 322 -2.31 29.86 37.83
N GLU A 323 -1.83 28.65 37.56
CA GLU A 323 -2.38 27.41 38.12
C GLU A 323 -1.33 26.60 38.88
N LEU A 324 -1.71 26.07 40.05
CA LEU A 324 -0.94 25.10 40.80
C LEU A 324 -1.46 23.70 40.52
N ARG A 325 -0.57 22.76 40.16
CA ARG A 325 -0.91 21.36 39.90
C ARG A 325 0.13 20.39 40.50
N PRO A 326 -0.18 19.10 40.66
CA PRO A 326 0.79 18.11 41.11
C PRO A 326 2.01 18.10 40.19
N ASP A 327 3.21 18.08 40.75
CA ASP A 327 4.45 17.99 39.97
C ASP A 327 4.74 16.54 39.54
N VAL A 328 3.86 16.01 38.69
CA VAL A 328 3.96 14.67 38.12
C VAL A 328 4.11 14.81 36.61
N GLU A 329 4.92 13.96 35.98
CA GLU A 329 5.01 13.84 34.52
C GLU A 329 3.77 13.15 33.94
N TRP A 330 2.61 13.79 34.11
CA TRP A 330 1.31 13.31 33.65
C TRP A 330 0.55 14.45 32.96
N GLY A 331 0.27 14.29 31.67
CA GLY A 331 -0.37 15.29 30.81
C GLY A 331 -1.13 14.63 29.66
N LYS A 332 -1.67 15.41 28.72
CA LYS A 332 -2.56 14.91 27.66
C LYS A 332 -1.94 13.78 26.84
N GLY A 333 -0.65 13.87 26.51
CA GLY A 333 0.08 12.81 25.78
C GLY A 333 0.12 11.46 26.52
N ARG A 334 0.41 11.46 27.83
CA ARG A 334 0.40 10.23 28.65
C ARG A 334 -1.00 9.65 28.80
N THR A 335 -2.02 10.52 28.89
CA THR A 335 -3.43 10.14 28.93
C THR A 335 -3.84 9.42 27.64
N ILE A 336 -3.42 9.93 26.48
CA ILE A 336 -3.64 9.29 25.17
C ILE A 336 -3.05 7.87 25.15
N ASP A 337 -1.78 7.73 25.54
CA ASP A 337 -1.12 6.41 25.59
C ASP A 337 -1.88 5.44 26.50
N TRP A 338 -2.28 5.91 27.68
CA TRP A 338 -3.01 5.09 28.65
C TRP A 338 -4.37 4.60 28.14
N ILE A 339 -5.10 5.44 27.40
CA ILE A 339 -6.39 5.08 26.78
C ILE A 339 -6.16 4.04 25.68
N LEU A 340 -5.17 4.26 24.80
CA LEU A 340 -4.86 3.35 23.69
C LEU A 340 -4.48 1.94 24.16
N GLU A 341 -3.77 1.81 25.28
CA GLU A 341 -3.42 0.51 25.89
C GLU A 341 -4.63 -0.29 26.42
N ARG A 342 -5.79 0.37 26.58
CA ARG A 342 -7.02 -0.20 27.19
C ARG A 342 -8.19 -0.33 26.25
N ILE A 343 -8.02 0.08 24.99
CA ILE A 343 -8.98 -0.20 23.95
C ILE A 343 -8.79 -1.67 23.54
N ASP A 344 -9.72 -2.51 23.95
CA ASP A 344 -9.75 -3.93 23.59
C ASP A 344 -10.08 -4.10 22.11
N GLY A 345 -9.25 -4.86 21.38
CA GLY A 345 -9.51 -5.17 19.98
C GLY A 345 -8.38 -5.95 19.29
N THR A 346 -8.73 -6.70 18.23
CA THR A 346 -7.74 -7.31 17.30
C THR A 346 -7.47 -6.42 16.09
N ASP A 347 -8.13 -5.27 16.03
CA ASP A 347 -8.06 -4.31 14.93
C ASP A 347 -6.85 -3.37 15.09
N LEU A 348 -6.40 -2.84 13.95
CA LEU A 348 -5.26 -1.93 13.90
C LEU A 348 -5.73 -0.52 14.20
N LEU A 349 -5.26 0.08 15.29
CA LEU A 349 -5.71 1.40 15.72
C LEU A 349 -5.06 2.53 14.91
N LEU A 350 -5.82 3.57 14.61
CA LEU A 350 -5.35 4.86 14.08
C LEU A 350 -5.73 5.99 15.05
N PRO A 351 -4.84 6.39 15.96
CA PRO A 351 -5.06 7.51 16.87
C PRO A 351 -5.20 8.82 16.10
N ILE A 352 -6.27 9.57 16.33
CA ILE A 352 -6.48 10.92 15.79
C ILE A 352 -6.66 11.86 16.98
N TYR A 353 -5.75 12.82 17.14
CA TYR A 353 -5.82 13.83 18.21
C TYR A 353 -6.09 15.21 17.62
N ILE A 354 -7.12 15.89 18.13
CA ILE A 354 -7.49 17.25 17.73
C ILE A 354 -7.49 18.17 18.95
N GLY A 355 -6.78 19.29 18.85
CA GLY A 355 -6.65 20.28 19.92
C GLY A 355 -6.26 21.65 19.38
N ASP A 356 -6.36 22.72 20.16
CA ASP A 356 -6.18 24.11 19.71
C ASP A 356 -4.96 24.80 20.35
N ASP A 357 -4.53 24.38 21.55
CA ASP A 357 -3.64 25.17 22.40
C ASP A 357 -2.25 24.54 22.64
N LEU A 358 -1.47 25.16 23.54
CA LEU A 358 -0.12 24.68 23.87
C LEU A 358 -0.11 23.41 24.73
N THR A 359 -1.18 23.16 25.49
CA THR A 359 -1.31 21.94 26.30
C THR A 359 -1.56 20.71 25.43
N ASP A 360 -2.02 20.92 24.19
CA ASP A 360 -2.22 19.89 23.18
C ASP A 360 -0.94 19.43 22.48
N GLU A 361 0.16 20.18 22.60
CA GLU A 361 1.43 19.79 21.99
C GLU A 361 1.96 18.44 22.48
N ASP A 362 1.72 18.13 23.76
CA ASP A 362 2.03 16.80 24.32
C ASP A 362 1.17 15.71 23.67
N GLY A 363 -0.08 16.03 23.32
CA GLY A 363 -0.98 15.13 22.63
C GLY A 363 -0.57 14.91 21.17
N PHE A 364 -0.18 15.98 20.47
CA PHE A 364 0.39 15.88 19.12
C PHE A 364 1.69 15.09 19.11
N ASP A 365 2.59 15.31 20.06
CA ASP A 365 3.83 14.53 20.19
C ASP A 365 3.54 13.05 20.46
N ALA A 366 2.51 12.72 21.26
CA ALA A 366 2.11 11.33 21.51
C ALA A 366 1.62 10.63 20.24
N VAL A 367 0.83 11.30 19.38
CA VAL A 367 0.33 10.69 18.13
C VAL A 367 1.30 10.85 16.95
N ARG A 368 2.35 11.67 17.06
CA ARG A 368 3.24 12.07 15.96
C ARG A 368 3.75 10.91 15.09
N ASN A 369 4.10 9.78 15.70
CA ASN A 369 4.70 8.63 15.01
C ASN A 369 3.72 7.48 14.75
N LYS A 370 2.51 7.53 15.29
CA LYS A 370 1.55 6.41 15.27
C LYS A 370 0.15 6.78 14.79
N GLY A 371 -0.12 8.06 14.60
CA GLY A 371 -1.45 8.59 14.33
C GLY A 371 -1.40 9.97 13.65
N ILE A 372 -2.50 10.71 13.80
CA ILE A 372 -2.73 11.99 13.14
C ILE A 372 -2.97 13.06 14.20
N GLY A 373 -2.14 14.10 14.22
CA GLY A 373 -2.35 15.30 15.02
C GLY A 373 -2.90 16.45 14.18
N ILE A 374 -4.01 17.05 14.62
CA ILE A 374 -4.70 18.15 13.94
C ILE A 374 -4.83 19.35 14.89
N ALA A 375 -4.23 20.48 14.53
CA ALA A 375 -4.34 21.71 15.29
C ALA A 375 -5.57 22.53 14.85
N VAL A 376 -6.41 22.96 15.78
CA VAL A 376 -7.50 23.90 15.51
C VAL A 376 -6.95 25.32 15.61
N ARG A 377 -7.17 26.13 14.56
CA ARG A 377 -6.74 27.52 14.57
C ARG A 377 -7.68 28.32 15.47
N SER A 378 -7.09 29.21 16.28
CA SER A 378 -7.84 30.13 17.12
C SER A 378 -7.21 31.52 17.04
N VAL A 379 -8.07 32.54 16.99
CA VAL A 379 -7.65 33.94 17.04
C VAL A 379 -6.91 34.23 18.36
N GLU A 380 -7.23 33.49 19.43
CA GLU A 380 -6.59 33.68 20.73
C GLU A 380 -5.17 33.12 20.81
N THR A 381 -4.89 32.01 20.13
CA THR A 381 -3.59 31.33 20.14
C THR A 381 -2.65 31.80 19.04
N GLY A 382 -3.19 32.46 18.00
CA GLY A 382 -2.43 33.05 16.90
C GLY A 382 -1.74 32.01 16.01
N ASP A 383 -0.86 32.48 15.13
CA ASP A 383 -0.11 31.62 14.20
C ASP A 383 1.12 31.01 14.86
N ARG A 384 0.89 30.02 15.73
CA ARG A 384 1.93 29.35 16.52
C ARG A 384 2.58 28.19 15.77
N ARG A 385 3.76 27.77 16.20
CA ARG A 385 4.36 26.51 15.77
C ARG A 385 3.71 25.33 16.50
N SER A 386 3.57 24.19 15.82
CA SER A 386 2.96 22.98 16.39
C SER A 386 3.59 21.70 15.85
N ALA A 387 3.54 20.63 16.66
CA ALA A 387 3.86 19.27 16.26
C ALA A 387 2.73 18.58 15.47
N ALA A 388 1.54 19.21 15.39
CA ALA A 388 0.46 18.76 14.53
C ALA A 388 0.91 18.72 13.06
N ARG A 389 0.34 17.79 12.29
CA ARG A 389 0.65 17.64 10.87
C ARG A 389 -0.33 18.41 9.99
N PHE A 390 -1.56 18.59 10.47
CA PHE A 390 -2.64 19.28 9.77
C PHE A 390 -3.25 20.35 10.66
N ALA A 391 -3.99 21.27 10.04
CA ALA A 391 -4.79 22.24 10.76
C ALA A 391 -6.26 22.22 10.32
N LEU A 392 -7.15 22.66 11.19
CA LEU A 392 -8.54 23.00 10.90
C LEU A 392 -8.79 24.46 11.26
N LEU A 393 -9.75 25.09 10.57
CA LEU A 393 -9.97 26.53 10.69
C LEU A 393 -10.54 26.93 12.05
N ASP A 394 -11.49 26.16 12.58
CA ASP A 394 -12.28 26.49 13.76
C ASP A 394 -13.03 25.23 14.29
N PRO A 395 -13.73 25.31 15.44
CA PRO A 395 -14.55 24.21 15.96
C PRO A 395 -15.67 23.70 15.05
N GLU A 396 -16.21 24.53 14.14
CA GLU A 396 -17.22 24.09 13.17
C GLU A 396 -16.59 23.13 12.15
N ALA A 397 -15.40 23.46 11.65
CA ALA A 397 -14.61 22.61 10.77
C ALA A 397 -14.21 21.27 11.43
N VAL A 398 -14.05 21.23 12.76
CA VAL A 398 -13.88 19.98 13.52
C VAL A 398 -15.13 19.10 13.39
N CYS A 399 -16.33 19.66 13.57
CA CYS A 399 -17.57 18.90 13.43
C CYS A 399 -17.74 18.35 12.00
N GLU A 400 -17.49 19.17 10.97
CA GLU A 400 -17.53 18.72 9.57
C GLU A 400 -16.54 17.56 9.31
N PHE A 401 -15.34 17.63 9.90
CA PHE A 401 -14.33 16.59 9.78
C PHE A 401 -14.78 15.28 10.44
N LEU A 402 -15.36 15.37 11.64
CA LEU A 402 -15.91 14.24 12.37
C LEU A 402 -17.10 13.61 11.64
N GLU A 403 -17.96 14.41 11.02
CA GLU A 403 -19.09 13.94 10.21
C GLU A 403 -18.60 13.11 9.02
N LYS A 404 -17.54 13.55 8.33
CA LYS A 404 -16.93 12.76 7.25
C LYS A 404 -16.41 11.40 7.74
N ILE A 405 -15.87 11.33 8.96
CA ILE A 405 -15.44 10.04 9.55
C ILE A 405 -16.66 9.14 9.79
N VAL A 406 -17.77 9.68 10.32
CA VAL A 406 -19.02 8.93 10.50
C VAL A 406 -19.54 8.40 9.16
N GLU A 407 -19.57 9.23 8.12
CA GLU A 407 -20.01 8.83 6.78
C GLU A 407 -19.18 7.66 6.25
N GLN A 408 -17.85 7.75 6.36
CA GLN A 408 -16.93 6.70 5.94
C GLN A 408 -17.18 5.39 6.71
N LEU A 409 -17.21 5.43 8.05
CA LEU A 409 -17.41 4.24 8.88
C LEU A 409 -18.80 3.63 8.75
N THR A 410 -19.81 4.42 8.38
CA THR A 410 -21.17 3.93 8.13
C THR A 410 -21.24 3.15 6.82
N ALA A 411 -20.54 3.59 5.78
CA ALA A 411 -20.50 2.89 4.51
C ALA A 411 -19.89 1.47 4.64
N GLU A 412 -19.00 1.25 5.61
CA GLU A 412 -18.38 -0.06 5.88
C GLU A 412 -19.28 -1.06 6.62
N HIS A 413 -20.26 -0.59 7.38
CA HIS A 413 -21.13 -1.45 8.20
C HIS A 413 -22.38 -1.97 7.45
N ASP A 414 -22.61 -1.54 6.22
CA ASP A 414 -23.70 -2.05 5.38
C ASP A 414 -23.28 -3.37 4.68
N THR A 415 -23.35 -4.47 5.42
CA THR A 415 -22.81 -5.78 5.00
C THR A 415 -23.46 -6.37 3.74
N LEU A 416 -24.62 -5.87 3.32
CA LEU A 416 -25.31 -6.36 2.12
C LEU A 416 -24.73 -5.79 0.82
N ASN A 417 -23.97 -4.68 0.88
CA ASN A 417 -23.34 -4.07 -0.29
C ASN A 417 -21.89 -3.64 -0.05
N ASP A 418 -21.19 -4.24 0.93
CA ASP A 418 -19.78 -3.93 1.19
C ASP A 418 -18.90 -4.30 -0.03
N PRO A 419 -18.20 -3.34 -0.65
CA PRO A 419 -17.30 -3.60 -1.76
C PRO A 419 -16.02 -4.35 -1.36
N TRP A 420 -15.80 -4.66 -0.09
CA TRP A 420 -14.70 -5.50 0.39
C TRP A 420 -15.06 -6.97 0.58
N MET A 421 -16.34 -7.34 0.42
CA MET A 421 -16.82 -8.69 0.71
C MET A 421 -17.36 -9.35 -0.54
N MET A 422 -16.81 -10.52 -0.89
CA MET A 422 -17.38 -11.41 -1.90
C MET A 422 -18.02 -12.62 -1.23
N THR A 423 -19.33 -12.81 -1.45
CA THR A 423 -20.10 -13.88 -0.83
C THR A 423 -20.73 -14.79 -1.88
N TYR A 424 -20.69 -16.10 -1.61
CA TYR A 424 -21.32 -17.13 -2.42
C TYR A 424 -22.26 -17.93 -1.52
N GLY A 425 -23.56 -17.82 -1.78
CA GLY A 425 -24.61 -18.53 -1.05
C GLY A 425 -25.05 -19.82 -1.75
N GLY A 426 -25.34 -20.85 -0.97
CA GLY A 426 -25.82 -22.14 -1.47
C GLY A 426 -24.71 -23.04 -2.02
N TYR A 427 -24.85 -24.34 -1.76
CA TYR A 427 -23.91 -25.35 -2.25
C TYR A 427 -24.37 -25.87 -3.61
N ARG A 428 -23.50 -25.74 -4.62
CA ARG A 428 -23.71 -26.22 -5.99
C ARG A 428 -22.40 -26.83 -6.48
N PRO A 429 -22.24 -28.17 -6.47
CA PRO A 429 -20.98 -28.83 -6.81
C PRO A 429 -20.41 -28.40 -8.18
N GLU A 430 -21.27 -28.14 -9.15
CA GLU A 430 -20.88 -27.69 -10.49
C GLU A 430 -20.16 -26.33 -10.53
N ASP A 431 -20.40 -25.45 -9.55
CA ASP A 431 -19.78 -24.13 -9.47
C ASP A 431 -18.43 -24.14 -8.75
N GLU A 432 -18.10 -25.22 -8.02
CA GLU A 432 -17.03 -25.20 -7.03
C GLU A 432 -15.65 -24.97 -7.68
N LYS A 433 -15.29 -25.63 -8.79
CA LYS A 433 -13.99 -25.36 -9.46
C LYS A 433 -13.78 -23.90 -9.87
N LEU A 434 -14.85 -23.18 -10.24
CA LEU A 434 -14.79 -21.75 -10.54
C LEU A 434 -14.56 -20.95 -9.26
N ARG A 435 -15.36 -21.22 -8.22
CA ARG A 435 -15.23 -20.58 -6.90
C ARG A 435 -13.85 -20.84 -6.31
N GLU A 436 -13.30 -22.03 -6.49
CA GLU A 436 -11.97 -22.41 -6.04
C GLU A 436 -10.87 -21.54 -6.68
N ALA A 437 -10.99 -21.22 -7.97
CA ALA A 437 -10.06 -20.32 -8.62
C ALA A 437 -10.18 -18.89 -8.06
N LEU A 438 -11.41 -18.37 -7.96
CA LEU A 438 -11.70 -17.00 -7.49
C LEU A 438 -11.45 -16.81 -5.98
N CYS A 439 -11.52 -17.88 -5.18
CA CYS A 439 -11.28 -17.86 -3.74
C CYS A 439 -9.87 -18.37 -3.37
N THR A 440 -8.93 -18.32 -4.32
CA THR A 440 -7.52 -18.64 -4.06
C THR A 440 -6.98 -17.71 -2.97
N MET A 441 -6.16 -18.26 -2.08
CA MET A 441 -5.42 -17.54 -1.07
C MET A 441 -3.93 -17.58 -1.40
N GLY A 442 -3.24 -16.44 -1.40
CA GLY A 442 -1.81 -16.40 -1.70
C GLY A 442 -1.10 -15.15 -1.19
N ASN A 443 0.21 -15.13 -1.36
CA ASN A 443 1.07 -14.04 -0.89
C ASN A 443 2.23 -13.71 -1.83
N GLY A 444 2.19 -14.12 -3.10
CA GLY A 444 3.25 -13.93 -4.09
C GLY A 444 4.41 -14.92 -4.01
N TYR A 445 4.52 -15.69 -2.93
CA TYR A 445 5.42 -16.83 -2.80
C TYR A 445 4.63 -18.15 -2.91
N LEU A 446 3.63 -18.33 -2.05
CA LEU A 446 2.76 -19.49 -1.92
C LEU A 446 1.33 -19.09 -2.28
N ALA A 447 0.63 -19.99 -2.97
CA ALA A 447 -0.81 -19.90 -3.16
C ALA A 447 -1.49 -21.26 -2.98
N VAL A 448 -2.73 -21.23 -2.51
CA VAL A 448 -3.60 -22.38 -2.37
C VAL A 448 -4.99 -22.05 -2.92
N ARG A 449 -5.53 -22.91 -3.78
CA ARG A 449 -6.87 -22.73 -4.34
C ARG A 449 -7.94 -22.75 -3.25
N GLY A 450 -9.07 -22.12 -3.56
CA GLY A 450 -10.29 -22.02 -2.78
C GLY A 450 -11.00 -23.34 -2.40
N ALA A 451 -10.37 -24.51 -2.58
CA ALA A 451 -10.98 -25.84 -2.39
C ALA A 451 -11.43 -26.11 -0.95
N ALA A 452 -12.52 -26.87 -0.80
CA ALA A 452 -13.03 -27.33 0.49
C ALA A 452 -12.00 -28.25 1.17
N PRO A 453 -11.63 -28.02 2.46
CA PRO A 453 -10.60 -28.81 3.15
C PRO A 453 -10.85 -30.31 3.19
N GLU A 454 -12.10 -30.74 3.17
CA GLU A 454 -12.48 -32.16 3.21
C GLU A 454 -12.47 -32.86 1.84
N CYS A 455 -12.26 -32.11 0.75
CA CYS A 455 -12.36 -32.63 -0.61
C CYS A 455 -11.01 -32.95 -1.25
N GLU A 456 -11.01 -33.95 -2.13
CA GLU A 456 -9.87 -34.33 -2.95
C GLU A 456 -10.08 -33.91 -4.41
N ALA A 457 -9.02 -33.95 -5.23
CA ALA A 457 -9.13 -33.64 -6.65
C ALA A 457 -10.05 -34.65 -7.36
N GLY A 458 -11.07 -34.14 -8.05
CA GLY A 458 -12.11 -34.95 -8.67
C GLY A 458 -12.99 -34.17 -9.66
N GLN A 459 -14.26 -34.57 -9.74
CA GLN A 459 -15.21 -33.97 -10.68
C GLN A 459 -15.54 -32.53 -10.33
N PHE A 460 -15.86 -32.26 -9.05
CA PHE A 460 -16.35 -30.95 -8.56
C PHE A 460 -15.27 -30.11 -7.88
N HIS A 461 -14.22 -30.74 -7.37
CA HIS A 461 -13.17 -30.08 -6.59
C HIS A 461 -11.78 -30.28 -7.20
N TYR A 462 -10.94 -29.25 -7.11
CA TYR A 462 -9.55 -29.30 -7.52
C TYR A 462 -8.66 -28.49 -6.55
N PRO A 463 -8.21 -29.10 -5.43
CA PRO A 463 -7.22 -28.49 -4.57
C PRO A 463 -5.87 -28.39 -5.30
N GLY A 464 -5.29 -27.19 -5.28
CA GLY A 464 -3.97 -26.93 -5.83
C GLY A 464 -3.17 -26.06 -4.88
N THR A 465 -1.91 -26.45 -4.65
CA THR A 465 -0.92 -25.67 -3.89
C THR A 465 0.24 -25.35 -4.81
N TYR A 466 0.60 -24.07 -4.95
CA TYR A 466 1.64 -23.63 -5.87
C TYR A 466 2.64 -22.73 -5.15
N VAL A 467 3.93 -22.92 -5.44
CA VAL A 467 4.98 -21.97 -5.05
C VAL A 467 5.56 -21.35 -6.32
N ALA A 468 5.77 -20.04 -6.30
CA ALA A 468 6.24 -19.28 -7.45
C ALA A 468 7.59 -19.84 -7.97
N GLY A 469 7.66 -20.11 -9.28
CA GLY A 469 8.89 -20.54 -9.94
C GLY A 469 9.23 -22.03 -9.85
N ILE A 470 8.39 -22.87 -9.22
CA ILE A 470 8.65 -24.31 -9.12
C ILE A 470 8.16 -25.01 -10.38
N TYR A 471 9.06 -25.13 -11.36
CA TYR A 471 8.81 -25.83 -12.62
C TYR A 471 9.47 -27.21 -12.63
N ASN A 472 8.82 -28.16 -13.29
CA ASN A 472 9.39 -29.47 -13.61
C ASN A 472 8.90 -29.92 -14.97
N ARG A 473 9.76 -30.65 -15.70
CA ARG A 473 9.44 -31.15 -17.03
C ARG A 473 9.15 -32.65 -17.01
N LEU A 474 8.29 -33.04 -17.94
CA LEU A 474 7.90 -34.42 -18.18
C LEU A 474 7.89 -34.66 -19.69
N THR A 475 8.12 -35.90 -20.10
CA THR A 475 8.20 -36.31 -21.50
C THR A 475 7.13 -37.34 -21.83
N ASP A 476 6.45 -37.14 -22.95
CA ASP A 476 5.43 -38.03 -23.51
C ASP A 476 5.79 -38.44 -24.95
N ASN A 477 5.20 -39.54 -25.44
CA ASN A 477 5.28 -39.92 -26.85
C ASN A 477 3.86 -39.88 -27.45
N VAL A 478 3.59 -38.87 -28.28
CA VAL A 478 2.27 -38.63 -28.90
C VAL A 478 2.40 -38.80 -30.41
N ALA A 479 1.63 -39.71 -30.99
CA ALA A 479 1.63 -40.00 -32.43
C ALA A 479 3.04 -40.26 -33.03
N GLY A 480 3.95 -40.86 -32.25
CA GLY A 480 5.33 -41.16 -32.67
C GLY A 480 6.31 -40.00 -32.50
N VAL A 481 5.86 -38.85 -31.98
CA VAL A 481 6.70 -37.69 -31.66
C VAL A 481 6.90 -37.61 -30.16
N THR A 482 8.16 -37.57 -29.73
CA THR A 482 8.50 -37.26 -28.35
C THR A 482 8.28 -35.77 -28.11
N ILE A 483 7.42 -35.45 -27.14
CA ILE A 483 7.15 -34.08 -26.69
C ILE A 483 7.56 -33.97 -25.23
N ASP A 484 8.25 -32.90 -24.87
CA ASP A 484 8.54 -32.54 -23.49
C ASP A 484 7.74 -31.29 -23.11
N ASN A 485 7.18 -31.28 -21.90
CA ASN A 485 6.42 -30.16 -21.38
C ASN A 485 6.96 -29.78 -20.00
N GLU A 486 7.46 -28.56 -19.87
CA GLU A 486 7.69 -27.97 -18.55
C GLU A 486 6.37 -27.47 -17.97
N SER A 487 6.16 -27.60 -16.66
CA SER A 487 4.94 -27.11 -16.00
C SER A 487 5.21 -26.66 -14.57
N LEU A 488 4.51 -25.60 -14.15
CA LEU A 488 4.40 -25.21 -12.76
C LEU A 488 3.80 -26.37 -11.97
N VAL A 489 4.50 -26.79 -10.92
CA VAL A 489 4.17 -28.01 -10.18
C VAL A 489 3.07 -27.75 -9.15
N ASN A 490 2.06 -28.63 -9.11
CA ASN A 490 1.13 -28.71 -7.98
C ASN A 490 1.83 -29.43 -6.82
N LEU A 491 2.12 -28.70 -5.74
CA LEU A 491 2.83 -29.15 -4.54
C LEU A 491 1.93 -30.02 -3.65
N PRO A 492 2.50 -30.76 -2.67
CA PRO A 492 1.71 -31.58 -1.76
C PRO A 492 0.59 -30.78 -1.10
N ASN A 493 -0.62 -31.34 -1.11
CA ASN A 493 -1.82 -30.66 -0.63
C ASN A 493 -1.89 -30.71 0.89
N TRP A 494 -1.74 -29.55 1.53
CA TRP A 494 -1.82 -29.42 2.98
C TRP A 494 -3.24 -29.13 3.48
N LEU A 495 -4.21 -28.83 2.63
CA LEU A 495 -5.59 -28.55 3.05
C LEU A 495 -6.34 -29.70 3.76
N PRO A 496 -6.11 -31.00 3.47
CA PRO A 496 -6.96 -32.09 3.93
C PRO A 496 -7.29 -32.03 5.43
N VAL A 497 -8.57 -31.74 5.74
CA VAL A 497 -9.18 -31.77 7.07
C VAL A 497 -10.62 -32.27 6.92
N THR A 498 -10.95 -33.37 7.58
CA THR A 498 -12.33 -33.89 7.67
C THR A 498 -12.60 -34.37 9.11
N PHE A 499 -13.85 -34.65 9.44
CA PHE A 499 -14.25 -35.15 10.76
C PHE A 499 -15.31 -36.25 10.64
N ARG A 500 -15.56 -36.97 11.73
CA ARG A 500 -16.67 -37.91 11.88
C ARG A 500 -17.19 -37.91 13.32
N ILE A 501 -18.43 -38.34 13.49
CA ILE A 501 -19.12 -38.37 14.78
C ILE A 501 -19.43 -39.82 15.15
N ASP A 502 -19.10 -40.22 16.39
CA ASP A 502 -19.36 -41.56 16.97
C ASP A 502 -18.92 -42.74 16.07
N GLY A 503 -17.79 -42.59 15.37
CA GLY A 503 -17.24 -43.63 14.49
C GLY A 503 -17.98 -43.82 13.16
N GLY A 504 -18.85 -42.89 12.77
CA GLY A 504 -19.55 -42.87 11.48
C GLY A 504 -18.64 -42.67 10.26
N ALA A 505 -19.25 -42.33 9.11
CA ALA A 505 -18.51 -42.00 7.90
C ALA A 505 -17.71 -40.69 8.08
N TRP A 506 -16.57 -40.60 7.38
CA TRP A 506 -15.86 -39.33 7.26
C TRP A 506 -16.70 -38.33 6.49
N PHE A 507 -16.76 -37.10 6.97
CA PHE A 507 -17.53 -36.04 6.36
C PHE A 507 -16.98 -35.68 4.97
N GLY A 508 -17.86 -35.72 3.98
CA GLY A 508 -17.70 -35.15 2.66
C GLY A 508 -18.91 -34.27 2.34
N ILE A 509 -18.68 -33.05 1.87
CA ILE A 509 -19.77 -32.09 1.60
C ILE A 509 -20.69 -32.57 0.47
N ASP A 510 -20.15 -33.33 -0.48
CA ASP A 510 -20.91 -33.95 -1.59
C ASP A 510 -21.80 -35.11 -1.14
N ASP A 511 -21.60 -35.62 0.07
CA ASP A 511 -22.30 -36.80 0.60
C ASP A 511 -23.46 -36.44 1.54
N VAL A 512 -23.75 -35.14 1.75
CA VAL A 512 -24.75 -34.67 2.72
C VAL A 512 -25.70 -33.62 2.14
N ASP A 513 -26.90 -33.53 2.71
CA ASP A 513 -27.85 -32.46 2.41
C ASP A 513 -27.51 -31.21 3.22
N VAL A 514 -27.00 -30.18 2.53
CA VAL A 514 -26.59 -28.90 3.12
C VAL A 514 -27.79 -27.95 3.21
N SER A 515 -28.22 -27.60 4.42
CA SER A 515 -29.37 -26.73 4.67
C SER A 515 -29.05 -25.24 4.58
N SER A 516 -27.79 -24.86 4.84
CA SER A 516 -27.28 -23.51 4.57
C SER A 516 -25.79 -23.57 4.24
N TYR A 517 -25.35 -22.71 3.33
CA TYR A 517 -23.97 -22.67 2.85
C TYR A 517 -23.61 -21.24 2.50
N LEU A 518 -22.52 -20.74 3.06
CA LEU A 518 -21.98 -19.41 2.79
C LEU A 518 -20.46 -19.50 2.70
N VAL A 519 -19.91 -19.07 1.57
CA VAL A 519 -18.48 -18.81 1.40
C VAL A 519 -18.28 -17.30 1.32
N THR A 520 -17.34 -16.79 2.09
CA THR A 520 -17.03 -15.36 2.19
C THR A 520 -15.54 -15.16 1.98
N LEU A 521 -15.18 -14.47 0.90
CA LEU A 521 -13.84 -13.95 0.66
C LEU A 521 -13.81 -12.48 1.11
N ASP A 522 -13.11 -12.22 2.21
CA ASP A 522 -12.82 -10.88 2.71
C ASP A 522 -11.62 -10.34 1.94
N LEU A 523 -11.87 -9.43 0.99
CA LEU A 523 -10.86 -8.84 0.12
C LEU A 523 -9.91 -7.93 0.90
N ARG A 524 -10.43 -7.25 1.94
CA ARG A 524 -9.68 -6.29 2.75
C ARG A 524 -8.61 -7.01 3.57
N ARG A 525 -9.01 -8.12 4.19
CA ARG A 525 -8.16 -8.91 5.08
C ARG A 525 -7.48 -10.06 4.38
N ALA A 526 -7.85 -10.34 3.12
CA ALA A 526 -7.43 -11.53 2.37
C ALA A 526 -7.61 -12.81 3.20
N THR A 527 -8.83 -13.05 3.66
CA THR A 527 -9.19 -14.29 4.37
C THR A 527 -10.38 -14.95 3.68
N LEU A 528 -10.35 -16.28 3.61
CA LEU A 528 -11.49 -17.07 3.13
C LEU A 528 -12.17 -17.75 4.31
N SER A 529 -13.47 -17.52 4.44
CA SER A 529 -14.33 -18.16 5.43
C SER A 529 -15.42 -18.98 4.74
N ARG A 530 -15.79 -20.10 5.35
CA ARG A 530 -16.87 -20.97 4.88
C ARG A 530 -17.68 -21.42 6.08
N GLU A 531 -18.99 -21.20 6.04
CA GLU A 531 -19.94 -21.63 7.08
C GLU A 531 -21.08 -22.42 6.44
N PHE A 532 -21.39 -23.58 7.02
CA PHE A 532 -22.49 -24.40 6.54
C PHE A 532 -23.14 -25.22 7.64
N LEU A 533 -24.39 -25.60 7.40
CA LEU A 533 -25.18 -26.47 8.26
C LEU A 533 -25.66 -27.66 7.44
N PHE A 534 -25.60 -28.85 8.03
CA PHE A 534 -26.17 -30.07 7.47
C PHE A 534 -26.72 -30.95 8.60
N ALA A 535 -27.60 -31.86 8.22
CA ALA A 535 -28.02 -32.96 9.08
C ALA A 535 -27.34 -34.25 8.58
N ASP A 536 -26.75 -35.01 9.49
CA ASP A 536 -26.17 -36.30 9.11
C ASP A 536 -27.22 -37.43 9.02
N ALA A 537 -26.77 -38.64 8.69
CA ALA A 537 -27.65 -39.81 8.53
C ALA A 537 -28.39 -40.21 9.83
N ASP A 538 -27.92 -39.79 11.00
CA ASP A 538 -28.54 -40.06 12.30
C ASP A 538 -29.43 -38.89 12.77
N GLY A 539 -29.61 -37.86 11.94
CA GLY A 539 -30.43 -36.68 12.25
C GLY A 539 -29.74 -35.67 13.18
N ARG A 540 -28.41 -35.73 13.31
CA ARG A 540 -27.62 -34.79 14.10
C ARG A 540 -27.39 -33.52 13.27
N ASP A 541 -27.80 -32.39 13.83
CA ASP A 541 -27.58 -31.08 13.23
C ASP A 541 -26.17 -30.59 13.58
N VAL A 542 -25.37 -30.32 12.54
CA VAL A 542 -23.97 -29.94 12.66
C VAL A 542 -23.75 -28.61 11.95
N ARG A 543 -23.18 -27.65 12.67
CA ARG A 543 -22.66 -26.42 12.06
C ARG A 543 -21.15 -26.51 11.93
N VAL A 544 -20.64 -26.19 10.76
CA VAL A 544 -19.20 -26.16 10.49
C VAL A 544 -18.81 -24.76 10.07
N ARG A 545 -17.75 -24.23 10.68
CA ARG A 545 -17.10 -22.97 10.28
C ARG A 545 -15.64 -23.23 9.98
N GLN A 546 -15.18 -22.77 8.83
CA GLN A 546 -13.80 -22.86 8.41
C GLN A 546 -13.29 -21.47 8.07
N LYS A 547 -12.04 -21.17 8.44
CA LYS A 547 -11.38 -19.91 8.06
C LYS A 547 -9.92 -20.17 7.75
N ARG A 548 -9.42 -19.58 6.66
CA ARG A 548 -8.01 -19.72 6.29
C ARG A 548 -7.42 -18.49 5.64
N PHE A 549 -6.09 -18.45 5.65
CA PHE A 549 -5.28 -17.47 4.93
C PHE A 549 -3.88 -18.03 4.64
N VAL A 550 -3.21 -17.43 3.66
CA VAL A 550 -1.76 -17.57 3.44
C VAL A 550 -1.13 -16.28 3.95
N SER A 551 -0.19 -16.38 4.90
CA SER A 551 0.32 -15.22 5.64
C SER A 551 1.05 -14.25 4.71
N MET A 552 0.64 -12.99 4.69
CA MET A 552 1.38 -11.94 3.98
C MET A 552 2.52 -11.38 4.85
N HIS A 553 2.52 -11.65 6.16
CA HIS A 553 3.61 -11.28 7.05
C HIS A 553 4.77 -12.27 6.99
N GLN A 554 4.48 -13.57 6.93
CA GLN A 554 5.47 -14.65 6.87
C GLN A 554 5.25 -15.46 5.58
N PRO A 555 6.14 -15.35 4.56
CA PRO A 555 5.86 -15.87 3.23
C PRO A 555 5.64 -17.39 3.18
N HIS A 556 6.25 -18.12 4.10
CA HIS A 556 6.21 -19.59 4.14
C HIS A 556 5.04 -20.15 4.96
N VAL A 557 4.21 -19.32 5.60
CA VAL A 557 3.21 -19.76 6.59
C VAL A 557 1.79 -19.65 6.04
N ALA A 558 0.99 -20.68 6.27
CA ALA A 558 -0.46 -20.68 6.06
C ALA A 558 -1.19 -21.27 7.26
N ALA A 559 -2.46 -20.93 7.43
CA ALA A 559 -3.25 -21.45 8.55
C ALA A 559 -4.71 -21.69 8.17
N LEU A 560 -5.32 -22.70 8.80
CA LEU A 560 -6.72 -23.10 8.66
C LEU A 560 -7.30 -23.41 10.03
N THR A 561 -8.50 -22.92 10.31
CA THR A 561 -9.36 -23.43 11.40
C THR A 561 -10.53 -24.20 10.83
N THR A 562 -10.94 -25.26 11.52
CA THR A 562 -12.20 -25.98 11.29
C THR A 562 -12.90 -26.17 12.63
N THR A 563 -14.01 -25.46 12.82
CA THR A 563 -14.85 -25.51 14.00
C THR A 563 -16.11 -26.31 13.68
N VAL A 564 -16.38 -27.33 14.49
CA VAL A 564 -17.61 -28.14 14.42
C VAL A 564 -18.41 -27.93 15.69
N GLU A 565 -19.65 -27.47 15.56
CA GLU A 565 -20.57 -27.20 16.66
C GLU A 565 -21.69 -28.24 16.70
N ALA A 566 -21.90 -28.83 17.88
CA ALA A 566 -22.91 -29.85 18.12
C ALA A 566 -24.25 -29.22 18.50
N LEU A 567 -25.17 -29.03 17.54
CA LEU A 567 -26.39 -28.24 17.79
C LEU A 567 -27.45 -28.99 18.61
N ASN A 568 -27.65 -30.27 18.30
CA ASN A 568 -28.72 -31.09 18.90
C ASN A 568 -28.23 -32.45 19.44
N TRP A 569 -26.91 -32.66 19.54
CA TRP A 569 -26.30 -33.95 19.88
C TRP A 569 -25.13 -33.81 20.86
N SER A 570 -24.72 -34.93 21.45
CA SER A 570 -23.51 -35.06 22.28
C SER A 570 -22.85 -36.38 21.91
N GLY A 571 -21.52 -36.42 21.80
CA GLY A 571 -20.82 -37.60 21.33
C GLY A 571 -19.33 -37.36 21.10
N ARG A 572 -18.65 -38.39 20.60
CA ARG A 572 -17.21 -38.34 20.30
C ARG A 572 -17.01 -37.81 18.88
N ILE A 573 -16.24 -36.74 18.73
CA ILE A 573 -15.82 -36.21 17.43
C ILE A 573 -14.37 -36.58 17.15
N GLU A 574 -14.12 -37.11 15.96
CA GLU A 574 -12.76 -37.42 15.46
C GLU A 574 -12.45 -36.53 14.26
N PHE A 575 -11.39 -35.73 14.36
CA PHE A 575 -10.81 -35.00 13.24
C PHE A 575 -9.69 -35.80 12.59
N ARG A 576 -9.56 -35.71 11.27
CA ARG A 576 -8.42 -36.19 10.49
C ARG A 576 -7.83 -35.03 9.71
N SER A 577 -6.57 -34.71 9.98
CA SER A 577 -5.81 -33.66 9.31
C SER A 577 -4.53 -34.23 8.73
N SER A 578 -4.33 -34.10 7.41
CA SER A 578 -3.18 -34.68 6.71
C SER A 578 -2.54 -33.72 5.71
N VAL A 579 -1.31 -34.06 5.30
CA VAL A 579 -0.65 -33.56 4.10
C VAL A 579 -0.64 -34.68 3.07
N ASP A 580 -1.09 -34.38 1.85
CA ASP A 580 -1.17 -35.35 0.75
C ASP A 580 -0.09 -35.09 -0.30
N GLY A 581 0.89 -35.98 -0.39
CA GLY A 581 1.95 -35.98 -1.39
C GLY A 581 1.62 -36.72 -2.68
N ALA A 582 0.44 -37.35 -2.80
CA ALA A 582 0.04 -38.10 -4.01
C ALA A 582 -0.56 -37.20 -5.13
N VAL A 583 -0.26 -35.90 -5.09
CA VAL A 583 -0.78 -34.89 -6.01
C VAL A 583 -0.26 -35.07 -7.44
N ALA A 584 -1.02 -34.56 -8.41
CA ALA A 584 -0.67 -34.55 -9.82
C ALA A 584 -1.30 -33.34 -10.51
N ASN A 585 -0.64 -32.82 -11.55
CA ASN A 585 -1.15 -31.71 -12.37
C ASN A 585 -2.28 -32.20 -13.28
N ARG A 586 -3.53 -32.01 -12.85
CA ARG A 586 -4.75 -32.43 -13.56
C ARG A 586 -5.80 -31.31 -13.65
N GLY A 587 -5.40 -30.07 -13.39
CA GLY A 587 -6.31 -28.92 -13.33
C GLY A 587 -6.80 -28.46 -14.70
N VAL A 588 -6.31 -29.09 -15.77
CA VAL A 588 -6.61 -28.76 -17.17
C VAL A 588 -6.99 -30.04 -17.91
N ASP A 589 -8.27 -30.18 -18.25
CA ASP A 589 -8.82 -31.41 -18.82
C ASP A 589 -8.17 -31.81 -20.15
N ARG A 590 -7.75 -30.83 -20.96
CA ARG A 590 -7.05 -31.07 -22.23
C ARG A 590 -5.67 -31.71 -22.07
N TYR A 591 -5.08 -31.70 -20.88
CA TYR A 591 -3.78 -32.31 -20.60
C TYR A 591 -3.89 -33.71 -19.99
N ARG A 592 -5.10 -34.23 -19.77
CA ARG A 592 -5.33 -35.47 -19.00
C ARG A 592 -4.62 -36.72 -19.53
N ASP A 593 -4.32 -36.75 -20.82
CA ASP A 593 -3.66 -37.87 -21.49
C ASP A 593 -2.12 -37.74 -21.48
N LEU A 594 -1.57 -36.64 -20.93
CA LEU A 594 -0.14 -36.37 -20.80
C LEU A 594 0.37 -36.76 -19.40
N ALA A 595 1.68 -36.95 -19.27
CA ALA A 595 2.33 -37.20 -17.99
C ALA A 595 2.06 -36.03 -17.02
N SER A 596 1.64 -36.37 -15.80
CA SER A 596 1.12 -35.40 -14.82
C SER A 596 1.73 -35.50 -13.42
N ARG A 597 2.62 -36.47 -13.18
CA ARG A 597 3.23 -36.72 -11.87
C ARG A 597 4.62 -36.11 -11.82
N HIS A 598 4.71 -34.96 -11.15
CA HIS A 598 5.93 -34.16 -11.06
C HIS A 598 6.74 -34.39 -9.78
N LEU A 599 6.21 -35.13 -8.82
CA LEU A 599 6.77 -35.25 -7.47
C LEU A 599 6.94 -36.71 -7.05
N ASP A 600 8.05 -36.97 -6.35
CA ASP A 600 8.26 -38.15 -5.53
C ASP A 600 8.29 -37.75 -4.05
N VAL A 601 7.56 -38.47 -3.20
CA VAL A 601 7.64 -38.30 -1.74
C VAL A 601 8.93 -38.94 -1.24
N VAL A 602 9.84 -38.13 -0.72
CA VAL A 602 11.17 -38.59 -0.28
C VAL A 602 11.20 -38.96 1.20
N ALA A 603 10.40 -38.29 2.04
CA ALA A 603 10.32 -38.61 3.46
C ALA A 603 9.03 -38.13 4.12
N MET A 604 8.65 -38.82 5.20
CA MET A 604 7.55 -38.43 6.09
C MET A 604 8.03 -38.62 7.53
N HIS A 605 7.90 -37.59 8.36
CA HIS A 605 8.40 -37.59 9.74
C HIS A 605 7.34 -37.08 10.70
N GLU A 606 7.27 -37.69 11.87
CA GLU A 606 6.67 -37.06 13.06
C GLU A 606 7.73 -36.14 13.68
N LEU A 607 7.39 -34.87 13.88
CA LEU A 607 8.27 -33.87 14.51
C LEU A 607 8.03 -33.80 16.02
N ALA A 608 6.76 -33.79 16.41
CA ALA A 608 6.28 -33.91 17.78
C ALA A 608 4.88 -34.53 17.77
N ALA A 609 4.30 -34.77 18.94
CA ALA A 609 2.98 -35.41 19.07
C ALA A 609 1.83 -34.67 18.36
N ASP A 610 2.01 -33.39 18.06
CA ASP A 610 1.04 -32.51 17.39
C ASP A 610 1.52 -32.04 16.01
N SER A 611 2.70 -32.46 15.55
CA SER A 611 3.30 -31.94 14.32
C SER A 611 4.01 -32.99 13.47
N VAL A 612 3.83 -32.88 12.16
CA VAL A 612 4.37 -33.80 11.14
C VAL A 612 4.99 -33.02 10.00
N LEU A 613 5.84 -33.69 9.22
CA LEU A 613 6.48 -33.15 8.04
C LEU A 613 6.40 -34.13 6.88
N LEU A 614 6.07 -33.63 5.69
CA LEU A 614 6.20 -34.34 4.42
C LEU A 614 7.26 -33.64 3.56
N ALA A 615 8.23 -34.40 3.09
CA ALA A 615 9.23 -33.94 2.13
C ALA A 615 9.00 -34.63 0.77
N ALA A 616 9.05 -33.85 -0.30
CA ALA A 616 8.95 -34.31 -1.68
C ALA A 616 10.07 -33.70 -2.52
N GLN A 617 10.33 -34.28 -3.69
CA GLN A 617 11.28 -33.76 -4.67
C GLN A 617 10.66 -33.80 -6.05
N THR A 618 10.95 -32.78 -6.86
CA THR A 618 10.56 -32.78 -8.28
C THR A 618 11.40 -33.78 -9.08
N VAL A 619 10.74 -34.58 -9.92
CA VAL A 619 11.33 -35.79 -10.53
C VAL A 619 12.43 -35.52 -11.56
N GLU A 620 12.44 -34.36 -12.22
CA GLU A 620 13.48 -33.96 -13.18
C GLU A 620 14.32 -32.81 -12.66
N SER A 621 13.69 -31.73 -12.16
CA SER A 621 14.41 -30.52 -11.78
C SER A 621 15.10 -30.61 -10.42
N GLY A 622 14.86 -31.68 -9.63
CA GLY A 622 15.58 -31.96 -8.39
C GLY A 622 15.34 -30.92 -7.28
N ILE A 623 14.28 -30.12 -7.39
CA ILE A 623 13.87 -29.17 -6.36
C ILE A 623 13.24 -29.93 -5.20
N ASP A 624 13.84 -29.78 -4.01
CA ASP A 624 13.32 -30.33 -2.76
C ASP A 624 12.23 -29.42 -2.20
N ILE A 625 11.19 -30.03 -1.63
CA ILE A 625 10.02 -29.37 -1.06
C ILE A 625 9.76 -29.98 0.31
N ALA A 626 9.51 -29.15 1.32
CA ALA A 626 9.12 -29.60 2.65
C ALA A 626 7.88 -28.85 3.13
N ILE A 627 6.91 -29.60 3.66
CA ILE A 627 5.70 -29.07 4.28
C ILE A 627 5.63 -29.61 5.71
N ALA A 628 5.77 -28.71 6.69
CA ALA A 628 5.59 -29.01 8.10
C ALA A 628 4.21 -28.51 8.57
N VAL A 629 3.52 -29.30 9.39
CA VAL A 629 2.17 -29.00 9.88
C VAL A 629 2.08 -29.23 11.38
N ARG A 630 1.45 -28.31 12.11
CA ARG A 630 1.06 -28.45 13.52
C ARG A 630 -0.46 -28.40 13.64
N ASN A 631 -1.04 -29.32 14.40
CA ASN A 631 -2.48 -29.39 14.67
C ASN A 631 -2.76 -29.17 16.16
N THR A 632 -3.67 -28.25 16.48
CA THR A 632 -4.12 -27.97 17.84
C THR A 632 -5.63 -28.12 17.93
N LEU A 633 -6.15 -28.92 18.88
CA LEU A 633 -7.58 -29.09 19.12
C LEU A 633 -8.03 -28.38 20.41
N ARG A 634 -9.06 -27.53 20.31
CA ARG A 634 -9.70 -26.85 21.44
C ARG A 634 -11.18 -27.22 21.52
N VAL A 635 -11.74 -27.33 22.73
CA VAL A 635 -13.18 -27.47 22.96
C VAL A 635 -13.64 -26.28 23.81
N GLY A 636 -14.49 -25.42 23.25
CA GLY A 636 -14.65 -24.06 23.76
C GLY A 636 -13.29 -23.31 23.76
N ASP A 637 -12.98 -22.60 24.84
CA ASP A 637 -11.72 -21.85 25.00
C ASP A 637 -10.58 -22.66 25.62
N VAL A 638 -10.80 -23.95 25.90
CA VAL A 638 -9.84 -24.80 26.63
C VAL A 638 -9.17 -25.75 25.66
N HIS A 639 -7.85 -25.92 25.81
CA HIS A 639 -7.12 -27.01 25.15
C HIS A 639 -7.73 -28.34 25.57
N ALA A 640 -8.25 -29.09 24.60
CA ALA A 640 -8.85 -30.37 24.89
C ALA A 640 -7.72 -31.38 25.21
N PRO A 641 -7.88 -32.26 26.22
CA PRO A 641 -7.05 -33.45 26.35
C PRO A 641 -7.40 -34.40 25.19
N ALA A 642 -6.89 -34.08 24.00
CA ALA A 642 -7.14 -34.85 22.79
C ALA A 642 -6.17 -36.02 22.71
N GLU A 643 -6.68 -37.22 22.45
CA GLU A 643 -5.85 -38.31 21.95
C GLU A 643 -5.42 -37.91 20.53
N CYS A 644 -4.13 -37.63 20.34
CA CYS A 644 -3.53 -37.36 19.04
C CYS A 644 -2.77 -38.59 18.56
N LEU A 645 -3.19 -39.16 17.44
CA LEU A 645 -2.57 -40.33 16.83
C LEU A 645 -2.00 -39.96 15.47
N THR A 646 -0.70 -40.13 15.29
CA THR A 646 -0.03 -39.96 13.99
C THR A 646 -0.59 -40.96 12.98
N LEU A 647 -0.94 -40.44 11.80
CA LEU A 647 -1.38 -41.22 10.65
C LEU A 647 -0.26 -41.22 9.61
N THR A 648 0.09 -42.38 9.08
CA THR A 648 1.00 -42.51 7.95
C THR A 648 0.46 -43.54 6.98
N GLU A 649 0.17 -43.09 5.76
CA GLU A 649 -0.28 -43.88 4.62
C GLU A 649 0.67 -43.56 3.44
N HIS A 650 0.76 -44.42 2.42
CA HIS A 650 1.82 -44.41 1.38
C HIS A 650 2.47 -43.04 1.07
N ALA A 651 1.68 -42.02 0.75
CA ALA A 651 2.14 -40.66 0.44
C ALA A 651 1.42 -39.59 1.28
N ARG A 652 0.87 -39.96 2.44
CA ARG A 652 0.11 -39.08 3.33
C ARG A 652 0.59 -39.21 4.77
N ILE A 653 0.80 -38.09 5.43
CA ILE A 653 1.11 -38.05 6.87
C ILE A 653 0.22 -37.02 7.57
N GLY A 654 -0.16 -37.26 8.81
CA GLY A 654 -1.10 -36.42 9.51
C GLY A 654 -1.40 -36.88 10.92
N HIS A 655 -2.54 -36.42 11.44
CA HIS A 655 -3.02 -36.75 12.77
C HIS A 655 -4.51 -37.10 12.74
N ARG A 656 -4.90 -38.03 13.62
CA ARG A 656 -6.28 -38.22 14.08
C ARG A 656 -6.38 -37.64 15.49
N LEU A 657 -7.28 -36.67 15.68
CA LEU A 657 -7.49 -36.01 16.96
C LEU A 657 -8.91 -36.27 17.45
N THR A 658 -9.08 -36.57 18.72
CA THR A 658 -10.40 -36.92 19.27
C THR A 658 -10.78 -36.04 20.46
N ALA A 659 -12.04 -35.64 20.52
CA ALA A 659 -12.61 -34.93 21.66
C ALA A 659 -14.07 -35.36 21.89
N ASP A 660 -14.57 -35.18 23.11
CA ASP A 660 -15.98 -35.35 23.44
C ASP A 660 -16.68 -33.99 23.42
N LEU A 661 -17.82 -33.92 22.72
CA LEU A 661 -18.66 -32.73 22.64
C LEU A 661 -19.99 -32.93 23.34
N ARG A 662 -20.44 -31.89 24.06
CA ARG A 662 -21.82 -31.76 24.55
C ARG A 662 -22.61 -30.86 23.62
N THR A 663 -23.93 -30.99 23.67
CA THR A 663 -24.86 -30.11 22.94
C THR A 663 -24.59 -28.64 23.27
N GLY A 664 -24.48 -27.81 22.23
CA GLY A 664 -24.11 -26.40 22.29
C GLY A 664 -22.60 -26.12 22.39
N GLN A 665 -21.75 -27.14 22.49
CA GLN A 665 -20.29 -26.96 22.45
C GLN A 665 -19.75 -27.06 21.03
N SER A 666 -18.58 -26.46 20.83
CA SER A 666 -17.81 -26.55 19.60
C SER A 666 -16.41 -27.11 19.85
N ALA A 667 -15.91 -27.87 18.87
CA ALA A 667 -14.52 -28.28 18.79
C ALA A 667 -13.87 -27.53 17.62
N THR A 668 -12.73 -26.89 17.86
CA THR A 668 -11.96 -26.15 16.85
C THR A 668 -10.61 -26.80 16.65
N LEU A 669 -10.38 -27.33 15.45
CA LEU A 669 -9.06 -27.74 14.99
C LEU A 669 -8.38 -26.56 14.31
N GLU A 670 -7.24 -26.14 14.86
CA GLU A 670 -6.29 -25.23 14.23
C GLU A 670 -5.19 -26.03 13.53
N LYS A 671 -4.90 -25.69 12.27
CA LYS A 671 -3.83 -26.27 11.45
C LYS A 671 -2.92 -25.15 10.97
N VAL A 672 -1.68 -25.13 11.45
CA VAL A 672 -0.62 -24.20 11.01
C VAL A 672 0.35 -24.95 10.11
N VAL A 673 0.73 -24.34 9.00
CA VAL A 673 1.54 -24.96 7.94
C VAL A 673 2.75 -24.08 7.60
N CYS A 674 3.90 -24.69 7.40
CA CYS A 674 5.12 -24.06 6.90
C CYS A 674 5.61 -24.77 5.64
N VAL A 675 5.81 -24.03 4.55
CA VAL A 675 6.23 -24.55 3.23
C VAL A 675 7.58 -23.93 2.83
N PHE A 676 8.58 -24.78 2.58
CA PHE A 676 9.89 -24.38 2.08
C PHE A 676 10.31 -25.23 0.88
N THR A 677 11.16 -24.67 0.03
CA THR A 677 11.77 -25.32 -1.12
C THR A 677 13.28 -25.12 -1.13
N SER A 678 14.02 -25.94 -1.89
CA SER A 678 15.46 -25.73 -2.09
C SER A 678 15.81 -24.45 -2.86
N ARG A 679 14.82 -23.69 -3.35
CA ARG A 679 15.04 -22.38 -3.98
C ARG A 679 15.05 -21.22 -2.97
N ASP A 680 14.67 -21.45 -1.73
CA ASP A 680 14.64 -20.39 -0.72
C ASP A 680 16.06 -19.96 -0.31
N HIS A 681 16.24 -18.67 -0.10
CA HIS A 681 17.54 -18.11 0.29
C HIS A 681 17.76 -18.19 1.81
N GLY A 682 19.01 -18.38 2.23
CA GLY A 682 19.40 -18.30 3.64
C GLY A 682 19.00 -19.50 4.51
N ILE A 683 18.64 -20.64 3.91
CA ILE A 683 18.28 -21.86 4.63
C ILE A 683 19.37 -22.95 4.54
N SER A 684 19.42 -23.85 5.52
CA SER A 684 20.29 -25.04 5.47
C SER A 684 19.73 -26.19 4.62
N GLY A 685 18.41 -26.18 4.39
CA GLY A 685 17.65 -27.17 3.65
C GLY A 685 16.16 -27.04 4.01
N PRO A 686 15.24 -27.37 3.09
CA PRO A 686 13.81 -27.06 3.25
C PRO A 686 13.19 -27.77 4.46
N VAL A 687 13.61 -29.01 4.76
CA VAL A 687 13.12 -29.77 5.92
C VAL A 687 13.43 -29.05 7.23
N VAL A 688 14.69 -28.65 7.43
CA VAL A 688 15.14 -27.98 8.66
C VAL A 688 14.51 -26.58 8.79
N ALA A 689 14.34 -25.88 7.67
CA ALA A 689 13.69 -24.57 7.66
C ALA A 689 12.21 -24.67 8.04
N ALA A 690 11.46 -25.59 7.43
CA ALA A 690 10.05 -25.81 7.72
C ALA A 690 9.81 -26.20 9.18
N GLU A 691 10.64 -27.10 9.73
CA GLU A 691 10.57 -27.48 11.15
C GLU A 691 10.81 -26.29 12.08
N ARG A 692 11.88 -25.53 11.86
CA ARG A 692 12.24 -24.38 12.71
C ARG A 692 11.20 -23.26 12.65
N GLU A 693 10.66 -23.00 11.47
CA GLU A 693 9.63 -21.97 11.31
C GLU A 693 8.33 -22.40 12.00
N LEU A 694 7.93 -23.67 11.87
CA LEU A 694 6.75 -24.21 12.55
C LEU A 694 6.87 -24.13 14.08
N GLN A 695 8.06 -24.38 14.63
CA GLN A 695 8.34 -24.26 16.07
C GLN A 695 8.19 -22.81 16.58
N ARG A 696 8.42 -21.81 15.73
CA ARG A 696 8.33 -20.38 16.07
C ARG A 696 6.97 -19.77 15.74
N ALA A 697 6.21 -20.39 14.85
CA ALA A 697 4.91 -19.91 14.44
C ALA A 697 3.95 -19.85 15.65
N GLY A 698 3.33 -18.68 15.84
CA GLY A 698 2.28 -18.46 16.84
C GLY A 698 1.02 -19.27 16.54
N ASP A 699 -0.02 -19.05 17.33
CA ASP A 699 -1.34 -19.63 17.06
C ASP A 699 -2.06 -18.89 15.91
N PHE A 700 -3.23 -19.40 15.52
CA PHE A 700 -3.99 -18.84 14.39
C PHE A 700 -4.28 -17.35 14.57
N ALA A 701 -4.70 -16.93 15.77
CA ALA A 701 -5.06 -15.55 16.06
C ALA A 701 -3.84 -14.61 15.92
N THR A 702 -2.68 -15.01 16.45
CA THR A 702 -1.44 -14.26 16.33
C THR A 702 -1.02 -14.11 14.86
N LEU A 703 -1.06 -15.21 14.11
CA LEU A 703 -0.71 -15.23 12.69
C LEU A 703 -1.69 -14.40 11.84
N GLU A 704 -3.00 -14.46 12.15
CA GLU A 704 -4.03 -13.71 11.45
C GLU A 704 -3.85 -12.20 11.66
N HIS A 705 -3.60 -11.77 12.91
CA HIS A 705 -3.37 -10.35 13.21
C HIS A 705 -2.19 -9.79 12.41
N ALA A 706 -1.05 -10.49 12.41
CA ALA A 706 0.12 -10.07 11.64
C ALA A 706 -0.14 -10.08 10.12
N HIS A 707 -0.88 -11.07 9.61
CA HIS A 707 -1.30 -11.14 8.21
C HIS A 707 -2.18 -9.94 7.82
N ARG A 708 -3.19 -9.60 8.65
CA ARG A 708 -4.08 -8.45 8.41
C ARG A 708 -3.32 -7.12 8.39
N LEU A 709 -2.33 -6.96 9.27
CA LEU A 709 -1.44 -5.79 9.26
C LEU A 709 -0.62 -5.68 7.97
N ALA A 710 -0.08 -6.80 7.47
CA ALA A 710 0.64 -6.79 6.22
C ALA A 710 -0.26 -6.39 5.03
N TRP A 711 -1.53 -6.85 5.02
CA TRP A 711 -2.50 -6.44 4.00
C TRP A 711 -2.94 -4.98 4.11
N ALA A 712 -3.13 -4.45 5.32
CA ALA A 712 -3.43 -3.04 5.53
C ALA A 712 -2.36 -2.14 4.87
N HIS A 713 -1.07 -2.45 5.06
CA HIS A 713 0.03 -1.73 4.41
C HIS A 713 0.06 -1.87 2.88
N LEU A 714 -0.44 -2.98 2.32
CA LEU A 714 -0.56 -3.15 0.88
C LEU A 714 -1.72 -2.32 0.33
N TRP A 715 -2.87 -2.34 0.99
CA TRP A 715 -4.03 -1.55 0.58
C TRP A 715 -3.75 -0.05 0.60
N GLU A 716 -2.98 0.46 1.56
CA GLU A 716 -2.50 1.85 1.54
C GLU A 716 -1.72 2.26 0.28
N ARG A 717 -1.19 1.29 -0.48
CA ARG A 717 -0.44 1.53 -1.73
C ARG A 717 -1.28 1.25 -2.97
N PHE A 718 -2.18 0.26 -2.89
CA PHE A 718 -2.91 -0.25 -4.04
C PHE A 718 -4.34 0.27 -4.14
N ASN A 719 -4.89 0.84 -3.07
CA ASN A 719 -6.29 1.23 -3.06
C ASN A 719 -6.62 2.21 -4.20
N VAL A 720 -7.76 1.96 -4.83
CA VAL A 720 -8.35 2.79 -5.87
C VAL A 720 -9.78 3.04 -5.43
N GLU A 721 -10.07 4.30 -5.17
CA GLU A 721 -11.40 4.76 -4.81
C GLU A 721 -12.12 5.24 -6.07
N MET A 722 -13.32 4.71 -6.28
CA MET A 722 -14.27 5.18 -7.29
C MET A 722 -15.66 5.25 -6.65
N GLY A 723 -16.54 6.11 -7.18
CA GLY A 723 -17.82 6.45 -6.55
C GLY A 723 -18.85 5.31 -6.49
N ARG A 724 -20.14 5.68 -6.51
CA ARG A 724 -21.34 4.96 -5.99
C ARG A 724 -21.65 3.52 -6.49
N ASP A 725 -20.78 2.86 -7.24
CA ASP A 725 -20.97 1.50 -7.74
C ASP A 725 -20.12 0.49 -6.96
N ALA A 726 -20.72 -0.06 -5.90
CA ALA A 726 -20.05 -1.01 -5.01
C ALA A 726 -19.72 -2.34 -5.71
N ASP A 727 -20.51 -2.76 -6.70
CA ASP A 727 -20.25 -4.02 -7.42
C ASP A 727 -19.00 -3.89 -8.30
N LEU A 728 -18.88 -2.79 -9.05
CA LEU A 728 -17.68 -2.52 -9.84
C LEU A 728 -16.44 -2.40 -8.95
N LEU A 729 -16.54 -1.65 -7.85
CA LEU A 729 -15.43 -1.48 -6.92
C LEU A 729 -15.01 -2.82 -6.27
N ARG A 730 -15.98 -3.69 -5.96
CA ARG A 730 -15.71 -5.05 -5.45
C ARG A 730 -14.88 -5.88 -6.41
N ILE A 731 -15.22 -5.85 -7.70
CA ILE A 731 -14.47 -6.60 -8.73
C ILE A 731 -13.06 -6.01 -8.92
N VAL A 732 -12.93 -4.67 -8.92
CA VAL A 732 -11.61 -4.01 -8.97
C VAL A 732 -10.73 -4.44 -7.80
N ARG A 733 -11.29 -4.50 -6.58
CA ARG A 733 -10.59 -4.96 -5.38
C ARG A 733 -10.22 -6.44 -5.45
N LEU A 734 -11.07 -7.30 -6.03
CA LEU A 734 -10.70 -8.69 -6.31
C LEU A 734 -9.50 -8.77 -7.26
N HIS A 735 -9.50 -8.00 -8.35
CA HIS A 735 -8.39 -7.98 -9.31
C HIS A 735 -7.09 -7.50 -8.65
N GLN A 736 -7.17 -6.49 -7.77
CA GLN A 736 -6.03 -6.02 -6.96
C GLN A 736 -5.54 -7.09 -5.98
N LEU A 737 -6.46 -7.79 -5.31
CA LEU A 737 -6.14 -8.90 -4.42
C LEU A 737 -5.37 -9.98 -5.17
N HIS A 738 -5.89 -10.46 -6.30
CA HIS A 738 -5.25 -11.52 -7.09
C HIS A 738 -3.91 -11.11 -7.72
N LEU A 739 -3.77 -9.84 -8.11
CA LEU A 739 -2.47 -9.27 -8.47
C LEU A 739 -1.48 -9.43 -7.30
N LEU A 740 -1.86 -9.02 -6.09
CA LEU A 740 -0.99 -9.08 -4.91
C LEU A 740 -0.77 -10.50 -4.37
N GLN A 741 -1.71 -11.42 -4.60
CA GLN A 741 -1.53 -12.85 -4.28
C GLN A 741 -0.57 -13.54 -5.25
N THR A 742 -0.39 -13.00 -6.46
CA THR A 742 0.58 -13.50 -7.45
C THR A 742 1.92 -12.76 -7.36
N LEU A 743 1.90 -11.45 -7.23
CA LEU A 743 3.05 -10.54 -7.30
C LEU A 743 3.01 -9.58 -6.09
N SER A 744 3.66 -9.99 -5.01
CA SER A 744 3.70 -9.26 -3.73
C SER A 744 5.11 -8.75 -3.43
N PRO A 745 5.34 -8.02 -2.33
CA PRO A 745 6.69 -7.71 -1.86
C PRO A 745 7.61 -8.94 -1.73
N HIS A 746 7.05 -10.13 -1.44
CA HIS A 746 7.82 -11.38 -1.33
C HIS A 746 8.36 -11.87 -2.69
N THR A 747 7.77 -11.42 -3.80
CA THR A 747 8.27 -11.70 -5.15
C THR A 747 9.58 -10.97 -5.48
N ALA A 748 9.92 -9.91 -4.73
CA ALA A 748 11.06 -9.04 -5.05
C ALA A 748 12.42 -9.73 -5.03
N ASP A 749 12.56 -10.84 -4.30
CA ASP A 749 13.82 -11.60 -4.20
C ASP A 749 13.73 -12.98 -4.88
N LEU A 750 12.59 -13.31 -5.50
CA LEU A 750 12.41 -14.57 -6.21
C LEU A 750 12.86 -14.46 -7.67
N ASP A 751 13.39 -15.56 -8.21
CA ASP A 751 13.72 -15.67 -9.62
C ASP A 751 12.51 -16.15 -10.46
N VAL A 752 11.52 -15.27 -10.62
CA VAL A 752 10.22 -15.56 -11.25
C VAL A 752 9.77 -14.43 -12.17
N GLY A 753 8.98 -14.76 -13.20
CA GLY A 753 8.32 -13.79 -14.07
C GLY A 753 6.82 -13.64 -13.77
N VAL A 754 6.06 -13.07 -14.71
CA VAL A 754 4.60 -12.88 -14.60
C VAL A 754 3.86 -14.04 -15.26
N PRO A 755 3.29 -14.99 -14.49
CA PRO A 755 2.54 -16.10 -15.07
C PRO A 755 1.20 -15.63 -15.63
N ALA A 756 0.84 -16.08 -16.85
CA ALA A 756 -0.39 -15.65 -17.53
C ALA A 756 -1.69 -16.02 -16.78
N ARG A 757 -1.63 -16.97 -15.83
CA ARG A 757 -2.76 -17.46 -15.03
C ARG A 757 -2.62 -17.24 -13.52
N GLY A 758 -1.69 -16.38 -13.11
CA GLY A 758 -1.35 -16.21 -11.70
C GLY A 758 -0.85 -17.52 -11.08
N LEU A 759 -0.96 -17.65 -9.76
CA LEU A 759 -0.77 -18.90 -9.02
C LEU A 759 -2.11 -19.59 -8.69
N HIS A 760 -3.09 -19.50 -9.59
CA HIS A 760 -4.48 -19.88 -9.33
C HIS A 760 -4.88 -21.19 -10.03
N GLY A 761 -4.01 -21.73 -10.89
CA GLY A 761 -4.26 -22.95 -11.64
C GLY A 761 -3.15 -23.30 -12.62
N GLU A 762 -3.42 -24.24 -13.51
CA GLU A 762 -2.43 -24.93 -14.34
C GLU A 762 -2.54 -24.60 -15.84
N ALA A 763 -3.54 -23.80 -16.25
CA ALA A 763 -3.64 -23.32 -17.62
C ALA A 763 -2.37 -22.54 -18.03
N TYR A 764 -1.98 -22.70 -19.30
CA TYR A 764 -0.67 -22.26 -19.81
C TYR A 764 0.55 -22.77 -19.03
N ARG A 765 0.38 -23.83 -18.22
CA ARG A 765 1.47 -24.49 -17.49
C ARG A 765 2.24 -23.56 -16.54
N GLY A 766 1.63 -22.42 -16.18
CA GLY A 766 2.25 -21.36 -15.39
C GLY A 766 3.26 -20.49 -16.14
N HIS A 767 3.47 -20.69 -17.45
CA HIS A 767 4.49 -19.99 -18.22
C HIS A 767 4.32 -18.47 -18.25
N VAL A 768 5.44 -17.79 -18.52
CA VAL A 768 5.58 -16.34 -18.59
C VAL A 768 5.59 -15.90 -20.06
N PHE A 769 4.66 -15.01 -20.40
CA PHE A 769 4.45 -14.46 -21.75
C PHE A 769 4.74 -12.95 -21.76
N TRP A 770 4.33 -12.26 -22.82
CA TRP A 770 4.35 -10.80 -22.91
C TRP A 770 3.32 -10.09 -22.01
N ASP A 771 2.44 -10.84 -21.35
CA ASP A 771 1.38 -10.39 -20.44
C ASP A 771 1.82 -9.37 -19.38
N GLU A 772 3.11 -9.38 -19.01
CA GLU A 772 3.72 -8.35 -18.16
C GLU A 772 3.53 -6.92 -18.66
N LEU A 773 3.34 -6.71 -19.97
CA LEU A 773 3.02 -5.43 -20.59
C LEU A 773 1.71 -4.80 -20.05
N PHE A 774 0.77 -5.62 -19.59
CA PHE A 774 -0.48 -5.17 -18.95
C PHE A 774 -0.38 -5.08 -17.42
N VAL A 775 0.63 -5.73 -16.82
CA VAL A 775 0.83 -5.80 -15.38
C VAL A 775 1.76 -4.71 -14.84
N PHE A 776 2.81 -4.40 -15.61
CA PHE A 776 3.85 -3.44 -15.24
C PHE A 776 3.34 -2.01 -15.08
N PRO A 777 2.37 -1.51 -15.86
CA PRO A 777 1.81 -0.18 -15.64
C PRO A 777 1.27 0.05 -14.22
N VAL A 778 0.71 -0.99 -13.59
CA VAL A 778 0.17 -0.92 -12.23
C VAL A 778 1.27 -1.13 -11.18
N THR A 779 2.16 -2.12 -11.40
CA THR A 779 3.18 -2.50 -10.42
C THR A 779 4.37 -1.54 -10.37
N ASN A 780 4.83 -0.98 -11.49
CA ASN A 780 5.93 0.00 -11.52
C ASN A 780 5.67 1.18 -10.60
N LEU A 781 4.42 1.65 -10.60
CA LEU A 781 3.95 2.81 -9.85
C LEU A 781 3.73 2.54 -8.35
N ARG A 782 3.83 1.29 -7.88
CA ARG A 782 3.51 0.93 -6.47
C ARG A 782 4.56 0.05 -5.82
N LEU A 783 5.09 -0.93 -6.54
CA LEU A 783 6.11 -1.90 -6.12
C LEU A 783 7.28 -1.96 -7.12
N PRO A 784 8.02 -0.86 -7.36
CA PRO A 784 9.11 -0.86 -8.34
C PRO A 784 10.19 -1.90 -8.06
N LYS A 785 10.43 -2.27 -6.79
CA LYS A 785 11.35 -3.37 -6.43
C LYS A 785 10.90 -4.73 -7.00
N VAL A 786 9.60 -5.01 -6.96
CA VAL A 786 9.03 -6.23 -7.54
C VAL A 786 9.18 -6.19 -9.05
N THR A 787 8.83 -5.08 -9.69
CA THR A 787 8.98 -4.94 -11.14
C THR A 787 10.42 -5.09 -11.60
N ARG A 788 11.39 -4.53 -10.85
CA ARG A 788 12.82 -4.75 -11.07
C ARG A 788 13.16 -6.24 -11.02
N SER A 789 12.66 -6.98 -10.03
CA SER A 789 12.90 -8.44 -9.94
C SER A 789 12.34 -9.20 -11.14
N LEU A 790 11.14 -8.85 -11.60
CA LEU A 790 10.51 -9.44 -12.79
C LEU A 790 11.33 -9.15 -14.06
N LEU A 791 11.94 -7.97 -14.17
CA LEU A 791 12.93 -7.67 -15.22
C LEU A 791 14.24 -8.45 -15.04
N MET A 792 14.68 -8.66 -13.79
CA MET A 792 15.85 -9.50 -13.51
C MET A 792 15.64 -10.96 -13.89
N TYR A 793 14.41 -11.48 -13.81
CA TYR A 793 14.06 -12.79 -14.39
C TYR A 793 14.40 -12.81 -15.88
N ARG A 794 13.97 -11.81 -16.66
CA ARG A 794 14.34 -11.69 -18.09
C ARG A 794 15.85 -11.55 -18.29
N TYR A 795 16.50 -10.69 -17.52
CA TYR A 795 17.96 -10.48 -17.63
C TYR A 795 18.76 -11.77 -17.41
N ARG A 796 18.40 -12.57 -16.40
CA ARG A 796 19.07 -13.86 -16.14
C ARG A 796 18.90 -14.88 -17.28
N ARG A 797 17.87 -14.71 -18.12
CA ARG A 797 17.62 -15.54 -19.32
C ARG A 797 18.20 -14.92 -20.60
N LEU A 798 18.79 -13.72 -20.54
CA LEU A 798 19.42 -13.06 -21.68
C LEU A 798 20.48 -13.92 -22.39
N PRO A 799 21.33 -14.71 -21.68
CA PRO A 799 22.26 -15.63 -22.35
C PRO A 799 21.58 -16.75 -23.16
N GLU A 800 20.41 -17.21 -22.74
CA GLU A 800 19.62 -18.20 -23.50
C GLU A 800 18.99 -17.54 -24.72
N ALA A 801 18.40 -16.35 -24.57
CA ALA A 801 17.86 -15.57 -25.68
C ALA A 801 18.91 -15.25 -26.77
N ARG A 802 20.17 -14.98 -26.37
CA ARG A 802 21.30 -14.82 -27.28
C ARG A 802 21.63 -16.09 -28.07
N ARG A 803 21.62 -17.24 -27.38
CA ARG A 803 21.84 -18.56 -28.02
C ARG A 803 20.70 -18.92 -28.96
N ALA A 804 19.47 -18.59 -28.60
CA ALA A 804 18.30 -18.79 -29.44
C ALA A 804 18.39 -17.93 -30.73
N ALA A 805 18.78 -16.66 -30.62
CA ALA A 805 19.01 -15.80 -31.79
C ALA A 805 20.09 -16.39 -32.71
N LEU A 806 21.23 -16.79 -32.14
CA LEU A 806 22.33 -17.40 -32.89
C LEU A 806 21.91 -18.69 -33.59
N ALA A 807 21.14 -19.55 -32.92
CA ALA A 807 20.60 -20.79 -33.48
C ALA A 807 19.62 -20.52 -34.64
N ALA A 808 18.91 -19.40 -34.60
CA ALA A 808 18.04 -18.93 -35.68
C ALA A 808 18.80 -18.20 -36.81
N GLY A 809 20.13 -18.03 -36.71
CA GLY A 809 20.95 -17.33 -37.70
C GLY A 809 21.01 -15.80 -37.53
N HIS A 810 20.58 -15.30 -36.38
CA HIS A 810 20.54 -13.88 -36.02
C HIS A 810 21.54 -13.55 -34.90
N VAL A 811 21.68 -12.27 -34.58
CA VAL A 811 22.45 -11.78 -33.42
C VAL A 811 21.52 -11.07 -32.44
N GLY A 812 21.99 -10.68 -31.26
CA GLY A 812 21.13 -10.05 -30.25
C GLY A 812 20.36 -11.06 -29.41
N ALA A 813 19.24 -10.64 -28.82
CA ALA A 813 18.43 -11.46 -27.92
C ALA A 813 17.05 -11.80 -28.50
N MET A 814 16.84 -13.09 -28.82
CA MET A 814 15.55 -13.65 -29.21
C MET A 814 14.93 -14.35 -28.00
N PHE A 815 14.16 -13.59 -27.19
CA PHE A 815 13.45 -14.15 -26.05
C PHE A 815 12.34 -15.13 -26.49
N PRO A 816 12.11 -16.21 -25.73
CA PRO A 816 11.08 -17.19 -26.07
C PRO A 816 9.68 -16.61 -25.90
N TRP A 817 8.71 -17.06 -26.70
CA TRP A 817 7.29 -16.70 -26.56
C TRP A 817 6.71 -17.22 -25.23
N GLN A 818 6.99 -18.48 -24.90
CA GLN A 818 6.67 -19.07 -23.61
C GLN A 818 7.97 -19.31 -22.84
N SER A 819 8.12 -18.64 -21.71
CA SER A 819 9.27 -18.76 -20.85
C SER A 819 8.91 -19.49 -19.56
N GLY A 820 9.79 -20.40 -19.12
CA GLY A 820 9.66 -21.15 -17.88
C GLY A 820 10.88 -20.96 -16.97
N SER A 821 11.56 -22.06 -16.65
CA SER A 821 12.64 -22.10 -15.67
C SER A 821 13.96 -21.52 -16.18
N ASP A 822 14.43 -21.89 -17.38
CA ASP A 822 15.79 -21.57 -17.86
C ASP A 822 15.84 -20.57 -19.03
N GLY A 823 14.67 -20.22 -19.59
CA GLY A 823 14.54 -19.26 -20.69
C GLY A 823 14.58 -19.87 -22.08
N ARG A 824 14.55 -21.20 -22.21
CA ARG A 824 14.33 -21.84 -23.50
C ARG A 824 12.88 -21.64 -23.96
N GLU A 825 12.63 -21.88 -25.25
CA GLU A 825 11.27 -21.83 -25.79
C GLU A 825 10.44 -23.02 -25.30
N GLU A 826 9.35 -22.72 -24.58
CA GLU A 826 8.39 -23.70 -24.06
C GLU A 826 7.09 -23.77 -24.87
N SER A 827 6.97 -23.02 -25.96
CA SER A 827 5.83 -23.11 -26.87
C SER A 827 5.71 -24.50 -27.46
N GLN A 828 4.48 -25.01 -27.52
CA GLN A 828 4.23 -26.34 -28.08
C GLN A 828 4.52 -26.33 -29.59
N ARG A 829 4.89 -27.50 -30.13
CA ARG A 829 5.06 -27.69 -31.58
C ARG A 829 3.76 -28.11 -32.27
N LEU A 830 2.84 -28.69 -31.49
CA LEU A 830 1.54 -29.17 -31.92
C LEU A 830 0.50 -28.74 -30.88
N HIS A 831 -0.67 -28.32 -31.34
CA HIS A 831 -1.80 -27.98 -30.48
C HIS A 831 -3.03 -28.83 -30.85
N LEU A 832 -3.79 -29.26 -29.84
CA LEU A 832 -5.07 -29.94 -30.03
C LEU A 832 -6.19 -28.91 -30.23
N ASN A 833 -6.97 -29.04 -31.32
CA ASN A 833 -8.27 -28.38 -31.41
C ASN A 833 -9.36 -29.29 -30.80
N PRO A 834 -9.97 -28.93 -29.66
CA PRO A 834 -10.98 -29.76 -29.01
C PRO A 834 -12.29 -29.88 -29.80
N LYS A 835 -12.56 -28.99 -30.78
CA LYS A 835 -13.78 -29.06 -31.61
C LYS A 835 -13.69 -30.14 -32.68
N SER A 836 -12.53 -30.26 -33.34
CA SER A 836 -12.29 -31.25 -34.40
C SER A 836 -11.60 -32.52 -33.89
N GLY A 837 -10.86 -32.43 -32.79
CA GLY A 837 -9.99 -33.49 -32.27
C GLY A 837 -8.64 -33.58 -32.98
N HIS A 838 -8.33 -32.66 -33.89
CA HIS A 838 -7.08 -32.67 -34.66
C HIS A 838 -5.91 -32.04 -33.90
N TRP A 839 -4.70 -32.56 -34.16
CA TRP A 839 -3.44 -31.98 -33.73
C TRP A 839 -2.82 -31.20 -34.89
N ASN A 840 -2.73 -29.88 -34.75
CA ASN A 840 -2.24 -28.97 -35.79
C ASN A 840 -0.87 -28.40 -35.40
N PRO A 841 0.01 -28.05 -36.37
CA PRO A 841 1.23 -27.30 -36.10
C PRO A 841 0.95 -26.02 -35.32
N ASP A 842 1.85 -25.69 -34.41
CA ASP A 842 1.82 -24.44 -33.64
C ASP A 842 3.01 -23.58 -34.04
N ALA A 843 2.73 -22.39 -34.57
CA ALA A 843 3.70 -21.43 -35.07
C ALA A 843 4.02 -20.32 -34.07
N SER A 844 3.48 -20.35 -32.84
CA SER A 844 3.59 -19.26 -31.85
C SER A 844 5.03 -18.85 -31.50
N ALA A 845 6.02 -19.73 -31.67
CA ALA A 845 7.44 -19.37 -31.50
C ALA A 845 7.93 -18.25 -32.46
N ARG A 846 7.18 -17.95 -33.52
CA ARG A 846 7.44 -16.80 -34.43
C ARG A 846 6.96 -15.45 -33.87
N ALA A 847 6.29 -15.43 -32.72
CA ALA A 847 5.81 -14.21 -32.06
C ALA A 847 6.96 -13.49 -31.33
N HIS A 848 7.96 -13.04 -32.09
CA HIS A 848 9.18 -12.42 -31.56
C HIS A 848 8.94 -11.07 -30.86
N HIS A 849 7.75 -10.50 -31.01
CA HIS A 849 7.36 -9.23 -30.39
C HIS A 849 7.38 -9.25 -28.85
N ILE A 850 7.52 -10.42 -28.21
CA ILE A 850 7.80 -10.51 -26.77
C ILE A 850 9.08 -9.75 -26.38
N GLY A 851 10.12 -9.76 -27.21
CA GLY A 851 11.32 -8.95 -26.97
C GLY A 851 11.01 -7.45 -26.95
N LEU A 852 10.11 -6.99 -27.81
CA LEU A 852 9.67 -5.58 -27.84
C LEU A 852 8.91 -5.20 -26.57
N ALA A 853 8.06 -6.11 -26.05
CA ALA A 853 7.36 -5.91 -24.79
C ALA A 853 8.32 -5.81 -23.60
N ILE A 854 9.36 -6.66 -23.56
CA ILE A 854 10.40 -6.61 -22.53
C ILE A 854 11.15 -5.28 -22.59
N ALA A 855 11.58 -4.85 -23.79
CA ALA A 855 12.26 -3.56 -23.97
C ALA A 855 11.38 -2.37 -23.55
N TYR A 856 10.09 -2.39 -23.89
CA TYR A 856 9.13 -1.40 -23.45
C TYR A 856 9.06 -1.32 -21.92
N ASN A 857 8.94 -2.48 -21.26
CA ASN A 857 8.89 -2.58 -19.81
C ASN A 857 10.17 -2.08 -19.12
N VAL A 858 11.35 -2.39 -19.67
CA VAL A 858 12.65 -1.88 -19.19
C VAL A 858 12.67 -0.35 -19.22
N TRP A 859 12.25 0.24 -20.34
CA TRP A 859 12.23 1.68 -20.48
C TRP A 859 11.21 2.35 -19.54
N GLN A 860 10.00 1.81 -19.45
CA GLN A 860 8.97 2.34 -18.56
C GLN A 860 9.39 2.24 -17.09
N HIS A 861 10.08 1.17 -16.69
CA HIS A 861 10.62 1.05 -15.34
C HIS A 861 11.61 2.19 -15.02
N TYR A 862 12.54 2.47 -15.92
CA TYR A 862 13.45 3.61 -15.79
C TYR A 862 12.69 4.95 -15.74
N GLN A 863 11.72 5.15 -16.63
CA GLN A 863 10.96 6.40 -16.70
C GLN A 863 10.24 6.71 -15.38
N VAL A 864 9.60 5.71 -14.77
CA VAL A 864 8.86 5.81 -13.50
C VAL A 864 9.80 6.02 -12.31
N THR A 865 10.90 5.27 -12.24
CA THR A 865 11.76 5.22 -11.06
C THR A 865 12.87 6.26 -11.07
N GLY A 866 13.37 6.63 -12.25
CA GLY A 866 14.63 7.35 -12.41
C GLY A 866 15.86 6.53 -12.01
N ASP A 867 15.75 5.19 -11.90
CA ASP A 867 16.84 4.32 -11.47
C ASP A 867 17.91 4.17 -12.55
N ILE A 868 18.87 5.10 -12.55
CA ILE A 868 20.02 5.08 -13.45
C ILE A 868 20.94 3.88 -13.19
N GLY A 869 21.00 3.38 -11.95
CA GLY A 869 21.80 2.22 -11.58
C GLY A 869 21.28 0.96 -12.28
N PHE A 870 19.96 0.73 -12.24
CA PHE A 870 19.33 -0.33 -13.01
C PHE A 870 19.58 -0.19 -14.52
N LEU A 871 19.50 1.03 -15.07
CA LEU A 871 19.74 1.25 -16.49
C LEU A 871 21.20 0.93 -16.88
N ILE A 872 22.16 1.33 -16.06
CA ILE A 872 23.59 1.05 -16.25
C ILE A 872 23.87 -0.45 -16.19
N ASP A 873 23.40 -1.11 -15.12
CA ASP A 873 23.82 -2.48 -14.81
C ASP A 873 23.08 -3.54 -15.64
N TYR A 874 21.84 -3.26 -16.08
CA TYR A 874 20.96 -4.27 -16.70
C TYR A 874 20.15 -3.73 -17.88
N GLY A 875 19.52 -2.56 -17.71
CA GLY A 875 18.52 -2.06 -18.66
C GLY A 875 19.09 -1.78 -20.04
N ALA A 876 20.22 -1.06 -20.12
CA ALA A 876 20.84 -0.70 -21.40
C ALA A 876 21.34 -1.93 -22.17
N GLU A 877 21.87 -2.96 -21.48
CA GLU A 877 22.28 -4.21 -22.10
C GLU A 877 21.09 -4.94 -22.74
N MET A 878 19.97 -5.07 -22.02
CA MET A 878 18.76 -5.69 -22.58
C MET A 878 18.22 -4.93 -23.79
N LEU A 879 18.13 -3.60 -23.70
CA LEU A 879 17.68 -2.75 -24.80
C LEU A 879 18.57 -2.90 -26.05
N ALA A 880 19.90 -2.91 -25.85
CA ALA A 880 20.88 -3.08 -26.92
C ALA A 880 20.75 -4.45 -27.60
N GLU A 881 20.68 -5.54 -26.85
CA GLU A 881 20.61 -6.87 -27.43
C GLU A 881 19.27 -7.16 -28.11
N ILE A 882 18.16 -6.62 -27.57
CA ILE A 882 16.85 -6.71 -28.24
C ILE A 882 16.89 -5.91 -29.54
N SER A 883 17.42 -4.68 -29.54
CA SER A 883 17.58 -3.87 -30.76
C SER A 883 18.43 -4.59 -31.81
N ARG A 884 19.55 -5.18 -31.38
CA ARG A 884 20.45 -5.94 -32.24
C ARG A 884 19.74 -7.12 -32.93
N PHE A 885 18.83 -7.82 -32.22
CA PHE A 885 18.01 -8.86 -32.81
C PHE A 885 17.11 -8.32 -33.93
N TRP A 886 16.34 -7.28 -33.66
CA TRP A 886 15.45 -6.68 -34.67
C TRP A 886 16.19 -6.08 -35.86
N VAL A 887 17.35 -5.45 -35.64
CA VAL A 887 18.21 -4.95 -36.71
C VAL A 887 18.80 -6.08 -37.55
N SER A 888 19.12 -7.22 -36.93
CA SER A 888 19.64 -8.40 -37.64
C SER A 888 18.56 -9.17 -38.40
N LEU A 889 17.31 -9.06 -37.97
CA LEU A 889 16.14 -9.63 -38.65
C LEU A 889 15.67 -8.76 -39.83
N ALA A 890 15.98 -7.45 -39.81
CA ALA A 890 15.59 -6.51 -40.84
C ALA A 890 16.44 -6.66 -42.11
N GLU A 891 15.77 -6.80 -43.25
CA GLU A 891 16.39 -6.90 -44.58
C GLU A 891 16.17 -5.60 -45.36
N PHE A 892 17.20 -5.09 -46.05
CA PHE A 892 17.03 -3.90 -46.90
C PHE A 892 16.43 -4.30 -48.25
N ASP A 893 15.29 -3.69 -48.60
CA ASP A 893 14.61 -3.84 -49.88
C ASP A 893 15.04 -2.71 -50.84
N ASP A 894 15.84 -3.07 -51.85
CA ASP A 894 16.38 -2.13 -52.83
C ASP A 894 15.31 -1.43 -53.68
N GLU A 895 14.16 -2.05 -53.91
CA GLU A 895 13.11 -1.45 -54.72
C GLU A 895 12.37 -0.37 -53.91
N ARG A 896 12.10 -0.64 -52.64
CA ARG A 896 11.40 0.28 -51.72
C ARG A 896 12.34 1.30 -51.11
N GLN A 897 13.66 1.06 -51.14
CA GLN A 897 14.66 1.80 -50.38
C GLN A 897 14.32 1.85 -48.88
N ARG A 898 13.86 0.72 -48.35
CA ARG A 898 13.36 0.56 -46.97
C ARG A 898 13.74 -0.80 -46.39
N TYR A 899 13.81 -0.90 -45.07
CA TYR A 899 13.97 -2.18 -44.39
C TYR A 899 12.62 -2.87 -44.20
N VAL A 900 12.60 -4.20 -44.33
CA VAL A 900 11.43 -5.06 -44.15
C VAL A 900 11.75 -6.16 -43.13
N ILE A 901 10.72 -6.66 -42.46
CA ILE A 901 10.79 -7.80 -41.54
C ILE A 901 9.79 -8.84 -42.02
N ARG A 902 10.20 -10.10 -42.14
CA ARG A 902 9.41 -11.18 -42.77
C ARG A 902 9.19 -12.36 -41.84
N GLY A 903 8.11 -13.11 -42.08
CA GLY A 903 7.87 -14.40 -41.42
C GLY A 903 7.67 -14.35 -39.90
N VAL A 904 7.11 -13.25 -39.39
CA VAL A 904 6.81 -13.05 -37.96
C VAL A 904 5.33 -13.31 -37.66
N ILE A 905 4.99 -13.41 -36.38
CA ILE A 905 3.59 -13.34 -35.91
C ILE A 905 3.43 -12.07 -35.08
N GLY A 906 2.41 -11.28 -35.36
CA GLY A 906 2.03 -10.11 -34.56
C GLY A 906 1.17 -10.49 -33.35
N PRO A 907 0.75 -9.51 -32.52
CA PRO A 907 -0.20 -9.76 -31.45
C PRO A 907 -1.48 -10.50 -31.87
N ASP A 908 -1.96 -10.32 -33.09
CA ASP A 908 -3.07 -11.10 -33.61
C ASP A 908 -2.62 -12.48 -34.11
N GLU A 909 -2.63 -13.45 -33.19
CA GLU A 909 -2.20 -14.83 -33.43
C GLU A 909 -3.07 -15.60 -34.45
N PHE A 910 -4.22 -15.08 -34.89
CA PHE A 910 -4.95 -15.71 -35.99
C PHE A 910 -4.15 -15.71 -37.29
N HIS A 911 -3.33 -14.67 -37.50
CA HIS A 911 -2.51 -14.52 -38.69
C HIS A 911 -1.12 -15.12 -38.47
N SER A 912 -1.06 -16.44 -38.63
CA SER A 912 0.16 -17.26 -38.57
C SER A 912 0.83 -17.44 -39.95
N GLY A 913 0.18 -16.95 -41.01
CA GLY A 913 0.72 -16.92 -42.36
C GLY A 913 -0.27 -16.35 -43.37
N TYR A 914 -0.04 -16.64 -44.66
CA TYR A 914 -0.94 -16.28 -45.75
C TYR A 914 -1.79 -17.49 -46.18
N PRO A 915 -2.91 -17.29 -46.90
CA PRO A 915 -3.70 -18.40 -47.45
C PRO A 915 -2.85 -19.44 -48.19
N GLY A 916 -2.93 -20.70 -47.77
CA GLY A 916 -2.13 -21.83 -48.29
C GLY A 916 -0.69 -21.92 -47.75
N LYS A 917 -0.33 -21.08 -46.79
CA LYS A 917 0.97 -21.01 -46.10
C LYS A 917 0.80 -20.63 -44.63
N GLU A 918 -0.14 -21.29 -43.95
CA GLU A 918 -0.71 -20.89 -42.66
C GLU A 918 0.30 -20.83 -41.50
N TYR A 919 1.53 -21.35 -41.66
CA TYR A 919 2.52 -21.43 -40.57
C TYR A 919 3.87 -20.76 -40.90
N ASP A 920 3.95 -20.08 -42.05
CA ASP A 920 5.19 -19.45 -42.54
C ASP A 920 5.45 -18.06 -41.89
N GLY A 921 4.47 -17.50 -41.19
CA GLY A 921 4.48 -16.13 -40.68
C GLY A 921 4.01 -15.10 -41.70
N ILE A 922 3.75 -13.89 -41.23
CA ILE A 922 3.34 -12.72 -42.01
C ILE A 922 4.48 -11.71 -42.16
N ASP A 923 4.45 -10.92 -43.23
CA ASP A 923 5.46 -9.92 -43.53
C ASP A 923 5.02 -8.52 -43.07
N ASN A 924 5.96 -7.75 -42.54
CA ASN A 924 5.84 -6.34 -42.21
C ASN A 924 4.64 -6.03 -41.30
N ASN A 925 4.46 -6.82 -40.23
CA ASN A 925 3.46 -6.52 -39.20
C ASN A 925 3.71 -5.11 -38.63
N ALA A 926 2.71 -4.24 -38.70
CA ALA A 926 2.88 -2.82 -38.36
C ALA A 926 3.23 -2.60 -36.89
N TYR A 927 2.63 -3.40 -35.99
CA TYR A 927 2.98 -3.35 -34.57
C TYR A 927 4.47 -3.65 -34.35
N SER A 928 4.94 -4.78 -34.88
CA SER A 928 6.33 -5.23 -34.74
C SER A 928 7.31 -4.22 -35.34
N ASN A 929 7.06 -3.74 -36.56
CA ASN A 929 7.96 -2.82 -37.25
C ASN A 929 8.05 -1.47 -36.53
N VAL A 930 6.93 -0.89 -36.09
CA VAL A 930 6.92 0.41 -35.39
C VAL A 930 7.54 0.28 -34.00
N LEU A 931 7.26 -0.78 -33.24
CA LEU A 931 7.89 -0.99 -31.93
C LEU A 931 9.38 -1.32 -32.04
N ALA A 932 9.83 -2.03 -33.08
CA ALA A 932 11.26 -2.21 -33.34
C ALA A 932 11.97 -0.86 -33.52
N VAL A 933 11.39 0.04 -34.30
CA VAL A 933 11.90 1.42 -34.48
C VAL A 933 11.92 2.17 -33.15
N TRP A 934 10.85 2.05 -32.35
CA TRP A 934 10.79 2.67 -31.03
C TRP A 934 11.90 2.13 -30.11
N VAL A 935 12.08 0.80 -30.03
CA VAL A 935 13.11 0.18 -29.18
C VAL A 935 14.51 0.61 -29.60
N ILE A 936 14.80 0.67 -30.90
CA ILE A 936 16.09 1.16 -31.40
C ILE A 936 16.32 2.61 -30.97
N ALA A 937 15.32 3.49 -31.14
CA ALA A 937 15.43 4.89 -30.71
C ALA A 937 15.64 5.03 -29.19
N ARG A 938 14.92 4.23 -28.39
CA ARG A 938 15.08 4.20 -26.92
C ARG A 938 16.42 3.63 -26.48
N THR A 939 16.99 2.70 -27.23
CA THR A 939 18.31 2.13 -26.97
C THR A 939 19.40 3.18 -27.18
N LEU A 940 19.35 3.93 -28.28
CA LEU A 940 20.27 5.05 -28.53
C LEU A 940 20.15 6.10 -27.40
N GLU A 941 18.93 6.43 -26.99
CA GLU A 941 18.67 7.36 -25.89
C GLU A 941 19.17 6.82 -24.53
N ALA A 942 19.02 5.51 -24.27
CA ALA A 942 19.54 4.87 -23.06
C ALA A 942 21.07 4.95 -22.99
N LEU A 943 21.76 4.67 -24.11
CA LEU A 943 23.20 4.80 -24.22
C LEU A 943 23.64 6.26 -23.99
N GLU A 944 22.92 7.25 -24.50
CA GLU A 944 23.22 8.66 -24.25
C GLU A 944 23.02 9.08 -22.79
N ARG A 945 22.03 8.48 -22.10
CA ARG A 945 21.70 8.82 -20.71
C ARG A 945 22.66 8.24 -19.68
N ILE A 946 23.23 7.06 -19.93
CA ILE A 946 24.19 6.48 -18.99
C ILE A 946 25.52 7.25 -19.01
N PRO A 947 26.20 7.42 -17.86
CA PRO A 947 27.46 8.17 -17.81
C PRO A 947 28.53 7.56 -18.71
N MET A 948 29.38 8.43 -19.30
CA MET A 948 30.36 8.06 -20.33
C MET A 948 31.21 6.83 -20.00
N TYR A 949 31.69 6.70 -18.76
CA TYR A 949 32.49 5.54 -18.34
C TYR A 949 31.72 4.22 -18.51
N TYR A 950 30.49 4.16 -18.00
CA TYR A 950 29.65 2.96 -18.08
C TYR A 950 29.21 2.68 -19.51
N ARG A 951 28.92 3.73 -20.29
CA ARG A 951 28.62 3.61 -21.72
C ARG A 951 29.73 2.92 -22.49
N LEU A 952 30.96 3.40 -22.34
CA LEU A 952 32.12 2.82 -23.02
C LEU A 952 32.33 1.36 -22.60
N ALA A 953 32.28 1.08 -21.30
CA ALA A 953 32.42 -0.29 -20.78
C ALA A 953 31.35 -1.25 -21.34
N LEU A 954 30.10 -0.80 -21.44
CA LEU A 954 29.02 -1.61 -22.02
C LEU A 954 29.20 -1.83 -23.52
N MET A 955 29.54 -0.78 -24.27
CA MET A 955 29.78 -0.89 -25.72
C MET A 955 30.96 -1.83 -26.01
N GLU A 956 32.06 -1.71 -25.26
CA GLU A 956 33.23 -2.59 -25.38
C GLU A 956 32.90 -4.05 -25.03
N SER A 957 32.12 -4.29 -23.97
CA SER A 957 31.75 -5.65 -23.55
C SER A 957 30.81 -6.34 -24.55
N LEU A 958 29.91 -5.58 -25.17
CA LEU A 958 28.99 -6.05 -26.20
C LEU A 958 29.57 -6.02 -27.62
N GLY A 959 30.76 -5.46 -27.80
CA GLY A 959 31.39 -5.26 -29.10
C GLY A 959 30.57 -4.35 -30.04
N ILE A 960 29.86 -3.36 -29.49
CA ILE A 960 29.11 -2.36 -30.28
C ILE A 960 30.09 -1.29 -30.77
N ASP A 961 30.17 -1.12 -32.08
CA ASP A 961 30.97 -0.07 -32.72
C ASP A 961 30.10 1.05 -33.33
N ASP A 962 30.75 2.10 -33.83
CA ASP A 962 30.07 3.26 -34.42
C ASP A 962 29.29 2.87 -35.69
N ASP A 963 29.76 1.90 -36.47
CA ASP A 963 29.09 1.43 -37.69
C ASP A 963 27.79 0.69 -37.36
N GLU A 964 27.77 -0.09 -36.28
CA GLU A 964 26.57 -0.73 -35.75
C GLU A 964 25.54 0.34 -35.31
N LEU A 965 25.96 1.39 -34.59
CA LEU A 965 25.07 2.49 -34.20
C LEU A 965 24.52 3.27 -35.40
N VAL A 966 25.34 3.51 -36.42
CA VAL A 966 24.90 4.14 -37.67
C VAL A 966 23.87 3.26 -38.38
N ARG A 967 24.08 1.94 -38.43
CA ARG A 967 23.10 1.00 -38.99
C ARG A 967 21.80 1.01 -38.20
N TRP A 968 21.86 1.06 -36.87
CA TRP A 968 20.67 1.15 -36.02
C TRP A 968 19.86 2.42 -36.35
N ASP A 969 20.52 3.58 -36.44
CA ASP A 969 19.86 4.84 -36.83
C ASP A 969 19.25 4.74 -38.24
N ASP A 970 19.95 4.18 -39.23
CA ASP A 970 19.44 4.00 -40.60
C ASP A 970 18.19 3.09 -40.66
N VAL A 971 18.24 1.92 -39.99
CA VAL A 971 17.08 1.00 -39.89
C VAL A 971 15.88 1.71 -39.27
N SER A 972 16.09 2.45 -38.18
CA SER A 972 15.02 3.16 -37.48
C SER A 972 14.38 4.31 -38.28
N ARG A 973 15.01 4.77 -39.37
CA ARG A 973 14.49 5.82 -40.26
C ARG A 973 13.86 5.27 -41.54
N ARG A 974 14.19 4.04 -41.90
CA ARG A 974 13.81 3.44 -43.19
C ARG A 974 13.02 2.15 -43.06
N MET A 975 12.58 1.75 -41.86
CA MET A 975 11.65 0.64 -41.70
C MET A 975 10.37 0.87 -42.52
N PHE A 976 9.87 -0.17 -43.17
CA PHE A 976 8.62 -0.15 -43.90
C PHE A 976 7.43 -0.36 -42.94
N VAL A 977 6.38 0.42 -43.10
CA VAL A 977 5.09 0.23 -42.43
C VAL A 977 3.98 0.23 -43.48
N PRO A 978 3.13 -0.81 -43.56
CA PRO A 978 2.07 -0.89 -44.55
C PRO A 978 0.84 -0.04 -44.16
N PHE A 979 0.21 0.57 -45.16
CA PHE A 979 -1.02 1.35 -45.05
C PHE A 979 -1.97 0.97 -46.20
N HIS A 980 -3.28 0.95 -45.94
CA HIS A 980 -4.32 0.79 -46.96
C HIS A 980 -5.55 1.62 -46.59
N ASP A 981 -6.29 2.13 -47.58
CA ASP A 981 -7.55 2.86 -47.37
C ASP A 981 -7.51 3.97 -46.29
N GLY A 982 -6.34 4.60 -46.09
CA GLY A 982 -6.14 5.64 -45.07
C GLY A 982 -5.90 5.14 -43.64
N VAL A 983 -5.86 3.83 -43.40
CA VAL A 983 -5.58 3.20 -42.11
C VAL A 983 -4.20 2.54 -42.08
N ILE A 984 -3.69 2.27 -40.87
CA ILE A 984 -2.50 1.42 -40.68
C ILE A 984 -2.90 -0.02 -41.04
N SER A 985 -2.19 -0.64 -41.98
CA SER A 985 -2.43 -2.05 -42.31
C SER A 985 -1.79 -2.93 -41.25
N GLN A 986 -2.47 -4.00 -40.82
CA GLN A 986 -1.96 -4.86 -39.75
C GLN A 986 -0.65 -5.54 -40.18
N PHE A 987 -0.57 -5.93 -41.46
CA PHE A 987 0.62 -6.48 -42.10
C PHE A 987 0.51 -6.32 -43.62
N GLU A 988 1.59 -6.54 -44.35
CA GLU A 988 1.59 -6.38 -45.80
C GLU A 988 0.67 -7.40 -46.48
N GLY A 989 -0.34 -6.92 -47.21
CA GLY A 989 -1.30 -7.75 -47.92
C GLY A 989 -2.58 -8.09 -47.13
N TYR A 990 -2.76 -7.59 -45.91
CA TYR A 990 -3.99 -7.76 -45.14
C TYR A 990 -5.23 -7.28 -45.92
N GLU A 991 -5.09 -6.19 -46.68
CA GLU A 991 -6.15 -5.61 -47.51
C GLU A 991 -6.67 -6.56 -48.60
N LYS A 992 -5.87 -7.57 -48.97
CA LYS A 992 -6.19 -8.56 -49.99
C LYS A 992 -6.96 -9.77 -49.45
N LEU A 993 -7.03 -9.94 -48.13
CA LEU A 993 -7.80 -11.02 -47.51
C LEU A 993 -9.31 -10.82 -47.73
N ALA A 994 -10.07 -11.92 -47.68
CA ALA A 994 -11.52 -11.86 -47.81
C ALA A 994 -12.16 -11.22 -46.57
N GLU A 995 -13.32 -10.59 -46.71
CA GLU A 995 -14.11 -10.25 -45.51
C GLU A 995 -14.79 -11.50 -44.97
N LEU A 996 -14.81 -11.66 -43.65
CA LEU A 996 -15.59 -12.71 -42.99
C LEU A 996 -17.09 -12.34 -43.01
N ASP A 997 -17.97 -13.33 -43.20
CA ASP A 997 -19.41 -13.14 -43.00
C ASP A 997 -19.75 -13.01 -41.50
N TRP A 998 -19.40 -11.88 -40.91
CA TRP A 998 -19.61 -11.60 -39.49
C TRP A 998 -21.07 -11.76 -39.06
N ALA A 999 -22.01 -11.32 -39.89
CA ALA A 999 -23.44 -11.43 -39.59
C ALA A 999 -23.89 -12.89 -39.54
N GLY A 1000 -23.49 -13.70 -40.54
CA GLY A 1000 -23.79 -15.12 -40.57
C GLY A 1000 -23.13 -15.90 -39.43
N TYR A 1001 -21.87 -15.61 -39.08
CA TYR A 1001 -21.20 -16.25 -37.95
C TYR A 1001 -21.83 -15.86 -36.60
N ARG A 1002 -22.15 -14.58 -36.38
CA ARG A 1002 -22.85 -14.11 -35.15
C ARG A 1002 -24.24 -14.74 -34.99
N ALA A 1003 -24.92 -15.05 -36.10
CA ALA A 1003 -26.20 -15.74 -36.07
C ALA A 1003 -26.07 -17.25 -35.76
N ARG A 1004 -24.99 -17.89 -36.21
CA ARG A 1004 -24.75 -19.34 -36.03
C ARG A 1004 -24.12 -19.68 -34.67
N TYR A 1005 -23.26 -18.82 -34.15
CA TYR A 1005 -22.45 -19.08 -32.96
C TYR A 1005 -22.69 -18.02 -31.89
N ALA A 1006 -23.16 -18.46 -30.72
CA ALA A 1006 -23.36 -17.56 -29.57
C ALA A 1006 -22.04 -17.02 -29.00
N ASN A 1007 -20.95 -17.77 -29.13
CA ASN A 1007 -19.59 -17.35 -28.73
C ASN A 1007 -18.61 -17.61 -29.89
N MET A 1008 -17.93 -16.56 -30.33
CA MET A 1008 -16.94 -16.58 -31.42
C MET A 1008 -15.52 -16.26 -30.96
N GLN A 1009 -15.26 -16.22 -29.66
CA GLN A 1009 -13.92 -15.91 -29.12
C GLN A 1009 -12.87 -16.91 -29.62
N ARG A 1010 -13.25 -18.17 -29.82
CA ARG A 1010 -12.41 -19.20 -30.45
C ARG A 1010 -12.75 -19.42 -31.91
N LEU A 1011 -12.77 -18.33 -32.69
CA LEU A 1011 -13.02 -18.35 -34.12
C LEU A 1011 -12.01 -19.26 -34.86
N ASP A 1012 -10.76 -19.27 -34.41
CA ASP A 1012 -9.72 -20.22 -34.86
C ASP A 1012 -10.20 -21.67 -34.84
N ARG A 1013 -10.78 -22.10 -33.70
CA ARG A 1013 -11.25 -23.47 -33.52
C ARG A 1013 -12.51 -23.77 -34.33
N ILE A 1014 -13.34 -22.76 -34.55
CA ILE A 1014 -14.58 -22.88 -35.32
C ILE A 1014 -14.25 -23.07 -36.80
N LEU A 1015 -13.43 -22.17 -37.36
CA LEU A 1015 -13.03 -22.23 -38.77
C LEU A 1015 -12.25 -23.51 -39.07
N GLU A 1016 -11.31 -23.91 -38.21
CA GLU A 1016 -10.56 -25.16 -38.43
C GLU A 1016 -11.49 -26.38 -38.44
N ALA A 1017 -12.50 -26.43 -37.56
CA ALA A 1017 -13.48 -27.51 -37.56
C ALA A 1017 -14.39 -27.51 -38.82
N GLU A 1018 -14.49 -26.37 -39.50
CA GLU A 1018 -15.16 -26.20 -40.80
C GLU A 1018 -14.21 -26.45 -42.00
N ASN A 1019 -12.96 -26.88 -41.75
CA ASN A 1019 -11.87 -27.03 -42.73
C ASN A 1019 -11.48 -25.72 -43.41
N ASP A 1020 -11.49 -24.64 -42.64
CA ASP A 1020 -11.12 -23.29 -43.05
C ASP A 1020 -10.08 -22.69 -42.09
N SER A 1021 -9.59 -21.49 -42.36
CA SER A 1021 -8.56 -20.82 -41.58
C SER A 1021 -8.87 -19.34 -41.39
N PRO A 1022 -8.64 -18.76 -40.19
CA PRO A 1022 -8.74 -17.33 -40.03
C PRO A 1022 -7.73 -16.55 -40.90
N ASN A 1023 -6.61 -17.17 -41.32
CA ASN A 1023 -5.64 -16.57 -42.25
C ASN A 1023 -6.26 -16.19 -43.62
N ASN A 1024 -7.44 -16.71 -43.96
CA ASN A 1024 -8.16 -16.38 -45.20
C ASN A 1024 -8.93 -15.06 -45.13
N TYR A 1025 -9.09 -14.49 -43.93
CA TYR A 1025 -10.05 -13.43 -43.67
C TYR A 1025 -9.44 -12.22 -42.97
N LYS A 1026 -10.06 -11.06 -43.19
CA LYS A 1026 -9.86 -9.84 -42.40
C LYS A 1026 -10.52 -9.99 -41.03
N ALA A 1027 -9.97 -10.87 -40.19
CA ALA A 1027 -10.51 -11.19 -38.88
C ALA A 1027 -9.40 -11.32 -37.83
N SER A 1028 -9.51 -10.56 -36.75
CA SER A 1028 -8.51 -10.51 -35.69
C SER A 1028 -8.98 -11.19 -34.40
N LYS A 1029 -8.07 -11.92 -33.74
CA LYS A 1029 -8.25 -12.50 -32.40
C LYS A 1029 -8.34 -11.41 -31.34
N GLN A 1030 -7.41 -10.47 -31.40
CA GLN A 1030 -7.18 -9.42 -30.42
C GLN A 1030 -6.58 -8.20 -31.10
N ALA A 1031 -6.35 -7.12 -30.34
CA ALA A 1031 -5.71 -5.92 -30.86
C ALA A 1031 -4.28 -6.19 -31.34
N ASP A 1032 -3.96 -5.74 -32.56
CA ASP A 1032 -2.62 -5.78 -33.15
C ASP A 1032 -2.15 -4.37 -33.53
N ALA A 1033 -2.63 -3.81 -34.66
CA ALA A 1033 -2.35 -2.42 -35.01
C ALA A 1033 -2.82 -1.45 -33.91
N LEU A 1034 -3.93 -1.77 -33.23
CA LEU A 1034 -4.46 -0.98 -32.12
C LEU A 1034 -3.57 -1.00 -30.86
N MET A 1035 -2.66 -1.96 -30.73
CA MET A 1035 -1.68 -1.97 -29.64
C MET A 1035 -0.71 -0.78 -29.71
N LEU A 1036 -0.49 -0.21 -30.90
CA LEU A 1036 0.29 1.02 -31.05
C LEU A 1036 -0.33 2.17 -30.26
N PHE A 1037 -1.65 2.33 -30.33
CA PHE A 1037 -2.40 3.36 -29.61
C PHE A 1037 -2.54 3.08 -28.10
N TYR A 1038 -2.40 1.81 -27.70
CA TYR A 1038 -2.39 1.40 -26.29
C TYR A 1038 -1.06 1.74 -25.61
N LEU A 1039 0.06 1.51 -26.31
CA LEU A 1039 1.40 1.65 -25.76
C LEU A 1039 1.99 3.05 -25.89
N LEU A 1040 1.65 3.74 -26.98
CA LEU A 1040 2.28 4.99 -27.37
C LEU A 1040 1.24 6.10 -27.45
N SER A 1041 1.61 7.26 -26.94
CA SER A 1041 0.80 8.47 -27.09
C SER A 1041 0.69 8.86 -28.57
N ALA A 1042 -0.36 9.64 -28.92
CA ALA A 1042 -0.49 10.16 -30.28
C ALA A 1042 0.75 10.98 -30.70
N ASP A 1043 1.31 11.77 -29.78
CA ASP A 1043 2.54 12.53 -30.00
C ASP A 1043 3.72 11.64 -30.35
N GLU A 1044 3.94 10.55 -29.61
CA GLU A 1044 5.01 9.60 -29.90
C GLU A 1044 4.82 8.92 -31.24
N LEU A 1045 3.59 8.57 -31.61
CA LEU A 1045 3.31 7.97 -32.91
C LEU A 1045 3.58 8.96 -34.05
N TYR A 1046 3.20 10.23 -33.91
CA TYR A 1046 3.56 11.26 -34.91
C TYR A 1046 5.08 11.38 -35.05
N GLU A 1047 5.82 11.41 -33.94
CA GLU A 1047 7.29 11.48 -33.95
C GLU A 1047 7.92 10.25 -34.63
N LEU A 1048 7.39 9.04 -34.37
CA LEU A 1048 7.88 7.81 -35.00
C LEU A 1048 7.57 7.75 -36.50
N PHE A 1049 6.35 8.10 -36.91
CA PHE A 1049 5.98 8.11 -38.32
C PHE A 1049 6.72 9.20 -39.11
N ASP A 1050 6.91 10.39 -38.52
CA ASP A 1050 7.74 11.44 -39.12
C ASP A 1050 9.20 10.98 -39.28
N ARG A 1051 9.76 10.33 -38.25
CA ARG A 1051 11.10 9.71 -38.32
C ARG A 1051 11.23 8.69 -39.45
N LEU A 1052 10.16 7.93 -39.73
CA LEU A 1052 10.09 6.94 -40.82
C LEU A 1052 9.76 7.54 -42.20
N GLY A 1053 9.56 8.86 -42.27
CA GLY A 1053 9.20 9.58 -43.48
C GLY A 1053 7.75 9.35 -43.93
N TYR A 1054 6.85 8.99 -43.02
CA TYR A 1054 5.41 8.86 -43.27
C TYR A 1054 4.64 10.07 -42.76
N ARG A 1055 3.68 10.54 -43.55
CA ARG A 1055 2.72 11.56 -43.09
C ARG A 1055 1.54 10.86 -42.40
N PHE A 1056 1.55 10.84 -41.08
CA PHE A 1056 0.45 10.31 -40.26
C PHE A 1056 -0.44 11.46 -39.75
N THR A 1057 -1.73 11.47 -40.08
CA THR A 1057 -2.67 12.54 -39.70
C THR A 1057 -3.59 12.15 -38.54
N PRO A 1058 -4.10 13.10 -37.76
CA PRO A 1058 -4.97 12.81 -36.62
C PRO A 1058 -6.23 12.01 -36.96
N GLU A 1059 -6.77 12.16 -38.17
CA GLU A 1059 -7.97 11.45 -38.64
C GLU A 1059 -7.72 9.97 -38.90
N GLN A 1060 -6.45 9.57 -39.11
CA GLN A 1060 -6.11 8.15 -39.36
C GLN A 1060 -6.21 7.30 -38.09
N ILE A 1061 -6.07 7.90 -36.90
CA ILE A 1061 -6.24 7.19 -35.62
C ILE A 1061 -7.67 6.66 -35.47
N PRO A 1062 -8.74 7.49 -35.45
CA PRO A 1062 -10.11 6.98 -35.34
C PRO A 1062 -10.49 6.09 -36.53
N ALA A 1063 -10.05 6.39 -37.76
CA ALA A 1063 -10.31 5.52 -38.91
C ALA A 1063 -9.71 4.11 -38.73
N THR A 1064 -8.50 4.01 -38.19
CA THR A 1064 -7.85 2.72 -37.89
C THR A 1064 -8.58 1.99 -36.77
N ILE A 1065 -9.01 2.70 -35.72
CA ILE A 1065 -9.79 2.13 -34.61
C ILE A 1065 -11.09 1.52 -35.14
N ASP A 1066 -11.90 2.30 -35.86
CA ASP A 1066 -13.18 1.85 -36.41
C ASP A 1066 -13.00 0.63 -37.34
N TYR A 1067 -11.95 0.65 -38.17
CA TYR A 1067 -11.67 -0.41 -39.13
C TYR A 1067 -11.42 -1.78 -38.48
N TYR A 1068 -10.60 -1.84 -37.43
CA TYR A 1068 -10.28 -3.10 -36.74
C TYR A 1068 -11.31 -3.50 -35.69
N GLN A 1069 -12.04 -2.53 -35.12
CA GLN A 1069 -13.11 -2.81 -34.19
C GLN A 1069 -14.22 -3.65 -34.83
N ASP A 1070 -14.59 -3.37 -36.07
CA ASP A 1070 -15.59 -4.14 -36.81
C ASP A 1070 -15.14 -5.57 -37.17
N ARG A 1071 -13.83 -5.85 -37.07
CA ARG A 1071 -13.17 -7.06 -37.54
C ARG A 1071 -12.52 -7.89 -36.43
N THR A 1072 -12.77 -7.56 -35.17
CA THR A 1072 -12.19 -8.28 -34.02
C THR A 1072 -13.21 -9.23 -33.40
N SER A 1073 -12.84 -10.49 -33.19
CA SER A 1073 -13.70 -11.50 -32.55
C SER A 1073 -13.64 -11.48 -31.02
N HIS A 1074 -12.70 -10.72 -30.44
CA HIS A 1074 -12.42 -10.63 -29.01
C HIS A 1074 -12.04 -11.98 -28.38
N GLY A 1075 -11.23 -12.77 -29.09
CA GLY A 1075 -10.78 -14.11 -28.71
C GLY A 1075 -9.80 -14.20 -27.55
N SER A 1076 -9.37 -13.06 -27.03
CA SER A 1076 -8.49 -12.94 -25.87
C SER A 1076 -9.10 -12.00 -24.85
N THR A 1077 -8.96 -12.32 -23.56
CA THR A 1077 -9.42 -11.45 -22.46
C THR A 1077 -8.72 -10.08 -22.49
N LEU A 1078 -7.53 -9.98 -23.07
CA LEU A 1078 -6.80 -8.73 -23.31
C LEU A 1078 -7.51 -7.79 -24.29
N SER A 1079 -8.35 -8.33 -25.19
CA SER A 1079 -8.95 -7.53 -26.26
C SER A 1079 -9.86 -6.44 -25.72
N ALA A 1080 -10.66 -6.72 -24.69
CA ALA A 1080 -11.56 -5.74 -24.09
C ALA A 1080 -10.79 -4.59 -23.44
N VAL A 1081 -9.65 -4.88 -22.80
CA VAL A 1081 -8.78 -3.85 -22.19
C VAL A 1081 -8.28 -2.87 -23.24
N VAL A 1082 -7.74 -3.38 -24.34
CA VAL A 1082 -7.20 -2.52 -25.41
C VAL A 1082 -8.30 -1.73 -26.12
N HIS A 1083 -9.46 -2.35 -26.38
CA HIS A 1083 -10.57 -1.65 -27.03
C HIS A 1083 -11.16 -0.57 -26.13
N ALA A 1084 -11.28 -0.82 -24.81
CA ALA A 1084 -11.66 0.21 -23.85
C ALA A 1084 -10.70 1.40 -23.91
N TRP A 1085 -9.40 1.14 -24.00
CA TRP A 1085 -8.38 2.17 -24.11
C TRP A 1085 -8.54 3.04 -25.36
N VAL A 1086 -8.53 2.41 -26.54
CA VAL A 1086 -8.45 3.16 -27.80
C VAL A 1086 -9.72 3.97 -28.08
N VAL A 1087 -10.89 3.48 -27.65
CA VAL A 1087 -12.15 4.23 -27.83
C VAL A 1087 -12.41 5.25 -26.73
N ALA A 1088 -11.67 5.26 -25.61
CA ALA A 1088 -11.97 6.11 -24.46
C ALA A 1088 -11.99 7.63 -24.73
N ARG A 1089 -11.27 8.09 -25.77
CA ARG A 1089 -11.25 9.51 -26.18
C ARG A 1089 -12.27 9.85 -27.27
N GLY A 1090 -12.69 8.87 -28.07
CA GLY A 1090 -13.65 9.06 -29.18
C GLY A 1090 -15.08 8.66 -28.84
N ASN A 1091 -15.27 7.50 -28.21
CA ASN A 1091 -16.57 6.95 -27.81
C ASN A 1091 -16.53 6.42 -26.37
N ARG A 1092 -16.78 7.33 -25.42
CA ARG A 1092 -16.67 7.01 -23.99
C ARG A 1092 -17.69 5.98 -23.49
N ALA A 1093 -18.92 6.00 -24.00
CA ALA A 1093 -19.94 5.04 -23.58
C ALA A 1093 -19.48 3.60 -23.89
N GLN A 1094 -18.96 3.40 -25.10
CA GLN A 1094 -18.42 2.11 -25.53
C GLN A 1094 -17.15 1.71 -24.76
N ALA A 1095 -16.29 2.66 -24.39
CA ALA A 1095 -15.14 2.36 -23.52
C ALA A 1095 -15.58 1.81 -22.16
N MET A 1096 -16.69 2.32 -21.60
CA MET A 1096 -17.25 1.82 -20.35
C MET A 1096 -17.87 0.43 -20.50
N GLU A 1097 -18.47 0.11 -21.66
CA GLU A 1097 -18.97 -1.24 -21.97
C GLU A 1097 -17.81 -2.26 -22.00
N TYR A 1098 -16.72 -1.94 -22.69
CA TYR A 1098 -15.53 -2.80 -22.70
C TYR A 1098 -14.85 -2.89 -21.32
N PHE A 1099 -14.85 -1.81 -20.54
CA PHE A 1099 -14.35 -1.83 -19.16
C PHE A 1099 -15.17 -2.78 -18.28
N ALA A 1100 -16.51 -2.71 -18.35
CA ALA A 1100 -17.40 -3.64 -17.64
C ALA A 1100 -17.19 -5.09 -18.10
N GLN A 1101 -16.97 -5.32 -19.40
CA GLN A 1101 -16.64 -6.64 -19.93
C GLN A 1101 -15.30 -7.17 -19.39
N ALA A 1102 -14.27 -6.33 -19.30
CA ALA A 1102 -12.97 -6.70 -18.74
C ALA A 1102 -13.07 -7.06 -17.25
N LEU A 1103 -13.88 -6.32 -16.48
CA LEU A 1103 -14.16 -6.65 -15.08
C LEU A 1103 -14.92 -7.97 -14.92
N ALA A 1104 -15.94 -8.21 -15.74
CA ALA A 1104 -16.78 -9.40 -15.63
C ALA A 1104 -16.12 -10.70 -16.15
N SER A 1105 -14.97 -10.61 -16.84
CA SER A 1105 -14.38 -11.72 -17.61
C SER A 1105 -14.22 -13.01 -16.80
N ASP A 1106 -13.56 -12.95 -15.64
CA ASP A 1106 -13.33 -14.13 -14.80
C ASP A 1106 -14.51 -14.42 -13.85
N ILE A 1107 -15.25 -13.39 -13.43
CA ILE A 1107 -16.39 -13.53 -12.51
C ILE A 1107 -17.54 -14.33 -13.13
N VAL A 1108 -17.84 -14.04 -14.39
CA VAL A 1108 -18.92 -14.69 -15.17
C VAL A 1108 -18.36 -15.81 -16.05
N ASP A 1109 -17.03 -15.98 -16.08
CA ASP A 1109 -16.31 -16.92 -16.96
C ASP A 1109 -16.78 -16.78 -18.42
N ILE A 1110 -16.59 -15.58 -18.99
CA ILE A 1110 -17.11 -15.21 -20.33
C ILE A 1110 -16.56 -16.15 -21.41
N GLN A 1111 -15.33 -16.67 -21.24
CA GLN A 1111 -14.72 -17.63 -22.16
C GLN A 1111 -15.21 -19.09 -21.95
N GLN A 1112 -15.98 -19.33 -20.90
CA GLN A 1112 -16.59 -20.61 -20.48
C GLN A 1112 -15.59 -21.74 -20.21
N GLY A 1113 -15.51 -22.15 -18.95
CA GLY A 1113 -14.70 -23.26 -18.44
C GLY A 1113 -13.24 -22.91 -18.17
N THR A 1114 -12.77 -21.73 -18.57
CA THR A 1114 -11.32 -21.40 -18.56
C THR A 1114 -10.85 -20.82 -17.23
N THR A 1115 -11.68 -20.05 -16.52
CA THR A 1115 -11.31 -19.48 -15.22
C THR A 1115 -11.07 -20.57 -14.18
N SER A 1116 -11.79 -21.68 -14.28
CA SER A 1116 -11.62 -22.83 -13.38
C SER A 1116 -10.19 -23.41 -13.43
N GLU A 1117 -9.54 -23.31 -14.60
CA GLU A 1117 -8.16 -23.73 -14.84
C GLU A 1117 -7.11 -22.68 -14.41
N GLY A 1118 -7.53 -21.46 -14.03
CA GLY A 1118 -6.71 -20.32 -13.59
C GLY A 1118 -7.27 -18.97 -14.05
N ILE A 1119 -7.05 -17.91 -13.25
CA ILE A 1119 -7.53 -16.54 -13.54
C ILE A 1119 -6.82 -15.89 -14.74
N HIS A 1120 -7.35 -14.81 -15.33
CA HIS A 1120 -6.67 -14.06 -16.40
C HIS A 1120 -5.93 -12.83 -15.86
N LEU A 1121 -4.76 -13.04 -15.25
CA LEU A 1121 -4.01 -12.00 -14.51
C LEU A 1121 -3.78 -10.70 -15.29
N ALA A 1122 -3.42 -10.79 -16.58
CA ALA A 1122 -3.16 -9.63 -17.41
C ALA A 1122 -4.43 -8.81 -17.71
N ALA A 1123 -5.57 -9.47 -17.90
CA ALA A 1123 -6.86 -8.80 -18.08
C ALA A 1123 -7.33 -8.16 -16.77
N MET A 1124 -7.19 -8.87 -15.65
CA MET A 1124 -7.49 -8.35 -14.32
C MET A 1124 -6.65 -7.11 -14.00
N THR A 1125 -5.34 -7.14 -14.27
CA THR A 1125 -4.46 -5.99 -14.03
C THR A 1125 -4.72 -4.87 -15.03
N GLY A 1126 -5.03 -5.22 -16.28
CA GLY A 1126 -5.44 -4.28 -17.32
C GLY A 1126 -6.69 -3.47 -16.95
N SER A 1127 -7.65 -4.04 -16.22
CA SER A 1127 -8.80 -3.28 -15.74
C SER A 1127 -8.42 -2.22 -14.70
N ILE A 1128 -7.45 -2.50 -13.83
CA ILE A 1128 -6.90 -1.52 -12.88
C ILE A 1128 -6.17 -0.41 -13.65
N ASP A 1129 -5.41 -0.79 -14.67
CA ASP A 1129 -4.68 0.16 -15.52
C ASP A 1129 -5.62 1.07 -16.35
N LEU A 1130 -6.80 0.60 -16.75
CA LEU A 1130 -7.82 1.45 -17.38
C LEU A 1130 -8.28 2.58 -16.46
N LEU A 1131 -8.48 2.29 -15.18
CA LEU A 1131 -8.75 3.35 -14.19
C LEU A 1131 -7.55 4.29 -14.09
N GLN A 1132 -6.35 3.72 -13.95
CA GLN A 1132 -5.15 4.47 -13.66
C GLN A 1132 -4.65 5.37 -14.80
N ARG A 1133 -4.49 4.84 -16.02
CA ARG A 1133 -3.91 5.58 -17.15
C ARG A 1133 -4.93 5.95 -18.21
N CYS A 1134 -5.88 5.06 -18.55
CA CYS A 1134 -6.84 5.36 -19.62
C CYS A 1134 -7.74 6.54 -19.26
N PHE A 1135 -8.45 6.46 -18.14
CA PHE A 1135 -9.47 7.45 -17.82
C PHE A 1135 -8.90 8.75 -17.23
N THR A 1136 -7.78 8.68 -16.50
CA THR A 1136 -7.06 9.88 -16.04
C THR A 1136 -6.20 10.52 -17.14
N GLY A 1137 -5.82 9.75 -18.18
CA GLY A 1137 -4.79 10.14 -19.13
C GLY A 1137 -3.39 10.22 -18.52
N LEU A 1138 -3.13 9.51 -17.42
CA LEU A 1138 -1.81 9.45 -16.78
C LEU A 1138 -0.79 8.80 -17.72
N GLU A 1139 0.23 9.56 -18.04
CA GLU A 1139 1.38 9.15 -18.84
C GLU A 1139 2.67 9.63 -18.17
N ILE A 1140 3.72 8.83 -18.23
CA ILE A 1140 5.04 9.16 -17.71
C ILE A 1140 6.02 9.20 -18.88
N ARG A 1141 6.44 10.41 -19.25
CA ARG A 1141 7.26 10.62 -20.44
C ARG A 1141 8.23 11.78 -20.21
N ARG A 1142 9.46 11.68 -20.72
CA ARG A 1142 10.49 12.75 -20.67
C ARG A 1142 10.58 13.42 -19.29
N ASP A 1143 10.75 12.60 -18.24
CA ASP A 1143 10.91 13.06 -16.86
C ASP A 1143 9.72 13.86 -16.28
N ARG A 1144 8.55 13.87 -16.94
CA ARG A 1144 7.33 14.56 -16.50
C ARG A 1144 6.13 13.62 -16.34
N ILE A 1145 5.16 14.09 -15.56
CA ILE A 1145 3.83 13.48 -15.44
C ILE A 1145 2.89 14.22 -16.40
N VAL A 1146 2.20 13.50 -17.28
CA VAL A 1146 1.20 14.05 -18.19
C VAL A 1146 -0.18 13.51 -17.79
N LEU A 1147 -1.19 14.39 -17.80
CA LEU A 1147 -2.56 14.11 -17.45
C LEU A 1147 -3.51 14.56 -18.56
N GLY A 1148 -4.53 13.75 -18.80
CA GLY A 1148 -5.59 14.00 -19.79
C GLY A 1148 -6.95 13.53 -19.27
N PRO A 1149 -7.41 14.02 -18.11
CA PRO A 1149 -8.55 13.45 -17.41
C PRO A 1149 -9.83 13.57 -18.24
N LEU A 1150 -10.53 12.44 -18.31
CA LEU A 1150 -11.91 12.36 -18.77
C LEU A 1150 -12.53 11.20 -17.99
N TRP A 1151 -13.24 11.47 -16.90
CA TRP A 1151 -13.89 10.47 -16.05
C TRP A 1151 -15.39 10.77 -15.93
N PRO A 1152 -16.30 9.79 -16.04
CA PRO A 1152 -17.74 10.06 -15.92
C PRO A 1152 -18.10 10.60 -14.53
N LYS A 1153 -18.60 11.84 -14.46
CA LYS A 1153 -19.04 12.46 -13.20
C LYS A 1153 -20.09 11.64 -12.44
N ALA A 1154 -20.88 10.83 -13.17
CA ALA A 1154 -21.89 9.93 -12.60
C ALA A 1154 -21.28 8.83 -11.71
N LEU A 1155 -20.01 8.46 -11.95
CA LEU A 1155 -19.28 7.45 -11.16
C LEU A 1155 -18.46 8.09 -10.03
N GLY A 1156 -18.76 9.34 -9.66
CA GLY A 1156 -18.06 10.07 -8.59
C GLY A 1156 -16.64 10.46 -8.96
N ARG A 1157 -15.79 10.63 -7.93
CA ARG A 1157 -14.36 10.92 -8.08
C ARG A 1157 -13.61 9.61 -8.26
N LEU A 1158 -12.58 9.61 -9.11
CA LEU A 1158 -11.61 8.53 -9.19
C LEU A 1158 -10.33 8.98 -8.49
N GLU A 1159 -9.88 8.22 -7.50
CA GLU A 1159 -8.72 8.59 -6.70
C GLU A 1159 -7.83 7.38 -6.40
N PHE A 1160 -6.51 7.58 -6.47
CA PHE A 1160 -5.55 6.54 -6.10
C PHE A 1160 -4.18 7.15 -5.78
N THR A 1161 -3.35 6.35 -5.10
CA THR A 1161 -1.96 6.72 -4.81
C THR A 1161 -0.96 5.95 -5.67
N PHE A 1162 0.18 6.57 -5.94
CA PHE A 1162 1.30 5.96 -6.64
C PHE A 1162 2.63 6.61 -6.28
N ARG A 1163 3.73 6.02 -6.73
CA ARG A 1163 5.09 6.51 -6.52
C ARG A 1163 5.73 6.92 -7.84
N TYR A 1164 6.38 8.07 -7.85
CA TYR A 1164 7.14 8.55 -9.00
C TYR A 1164 8.38 9.29 -8.52
N ARG A 1165 9.57 8.79 -8.91
CA ARG A 1165 10.87 9.42 -8.62
C ARG A 1165 11.05 9.95 -7.19
N GLY A 1166 10.73 9.10 -6.22
CA GLY A 1166 10.85 9.40 -4.79
C GLY A 1166 9.61 10.04 -4.16
N HIS A 1167 8.68 10.58 -4.96
CA HIS A 1167 7.40 11.08 -4.44
C HIS A 1167 6.41 9.96 -4.17
N ARG A 1168 5.62 10.09 -3.10
CA ARG A 1168 4.32 9.42 -2.97
C ARG A 1168 3.25 10.45 -3.32
N LEU A 1169 2.50 10.14 -4.37
CA LEU A 1169 1.56 11.04 -5.01
C LEU A 1169 0.14 10.51 -4.86
N ARG A 1170 -0.82 11.41 -4.72
CA ARG A 1170 -2.24 11.11 -4.86
C ARG A 1170 -2.81 11.88 -6.04
N LEU A 1171 -3.39 11.14 -6.99
CA LEU A 1171 -4.14 11.72 -8.10
C LEU A 1171 -5.62 11.56 -7.85
N SER A 1172 -6.35 12.65 -8.08
CA SER A 1172 -7.80 12.66 -7.95
C SER A 1172 -8.44 13.34 -9.15
N VAL A 1173 -9.38 12.66 -9.80
CA VAL A 1173 -9.96 13.07 -11.09
C VAL A 1173 -11.49 13.09 -11.02
N SER A 1174 -12.10 14.14 -11.56
CA SER A 1174 -13.56 14.25 -11.73
C SER A 1174 -13.90 14.98 -13.03
N GLY A 1175 -14.58 14.31 -13.96
CA GLY A 1175 -14.81 14.91 -15.27
C GLY A 1175 -13.49 15.17 -15.98
N ARG A 1176 -13.16 16.46 -16.17
CA ARG A 1176 -11.94 16.91 -16.83
C ARG A 1176 -10.98 17.65 -15.90
N SER A 1177 -11.28 17.72 -14.60
CA SER A 1177 -10.38 18.28 -13.61
C SER A 1177 -9.49 17.19 -13.02
N ALA A 1178 -8.31 17.59 -12.59
CA ALA A 1178 -7.37 16.75 -11.87
C ALA A 1178 -6.67 17.55 -10.76
N THR A 1179 -6.55 16.93 -9.61
CA THR A 1179 -5.73 17.39 -8.48
C THR A 1179 -4.65 16.35 -8.26
N LEU A 1180 -3.39 16.78 -8.21
CA LEU A 1180 -2.25 15.91 -7.88
C LEU A 1180 -1.53 16.50 -6.67
N SER A 1181 -1.51 15.76 -5.57
CA SER A 1181 -0.80 16.14 -4.35
C SER A 1181 0.39 15.21 -4.10
N ALA A 1182 1.46 15.77 -3.53
CA ALA A 1182 2.64 15.03 -3.08
C ALA A 1182 2.69 15.02 -1.55
N GLU A 1183 2.99 13.87 -0.96
CA GLU A 1183 3.30 13.82 0.46
C GLU A 1183 4.57 14.62 0.79
N PRO A 1184 4.72 15.16 2.02
CA PRO A 1184 5.95 15.82 2.44
C PRO A 1184 7.18 14.90 2.34
N GLY A 1185 8.31 15.44 1.87
CA GLY A 1185 9.57 14.71 1.75
C GLY A 1185 10.65 15.53 1.04
N ASP A 1186 11.77 14.89 0.71
CA ASP A 1186 12.95 15.54 0.11
C ASP A 1186 13.09 15.28 -1.40
N ALA A 1187 12.05 14.75 -2.03
CA ALA A 1187 12.07 14.39 -3.45
C ALA A 1187 12.13 15.65 -4.34
N SER A 1188 12.95 15.59 -5.40
CA SER A 1188 13.16 16.72 -6.30
C SER A 1188 11.88 17.13 -7.04
N PRO A 1189 11.67 18.42 -7.36
CA PRO A 1189 10.47 18.89 -8.06
C PRO A 1189 10.18 18.14 -9.36
N VAL A 1190 8.90 17.93 -9.66
CA VAL A 1190 8.43 17.23 -10.86
C VAL A 1190 7.57 18.15 -11.71
N LEU A 1191 7.78 18.14 -13.02
CA LEU A 1191 6.90 18.83 -13.96
C LEU A 1191 5.62 18.01 -14.19
N VAL A 1192 4.47 18.66 -14.05
CA VAL A 1192 3.15 18.08 -14.28
C VAL A 1192 2.47 18.86 -15.40
N GLU A 1193 2.07 18.16 -16.46
CA GLU A 1193 1.34 18.72 -17.58
C GLU A 1193 -0.09 18.18 -17.60
N CYS A 1194 -1.09 19.04 -17.61
CA CYS A 1194 -2.48 18.64 -17.80
C CYS A 1194 -3.05 19.40 -19.00
N ARG A 1195 -3.34 18.68 -20.09
CA ARG A 1195 -3.97 19.24 -21.30
C ARG A 1195 -3.27 20.50 -21.84
N GLY A 1196 -1.93 20.49 -21.85
CA GLY A 1196 -1.07 21.58 -22.32
C GLY A 1196 -0.75 22.66 -21.27
N VAL A 1197 -1.33 22.61 -20.07
CA VAL A 1197 -0.96 23.50 -18.96
C VAL A 1197 0.09 22.81 -18.09
N GLN A 1198 1.22 23.48 -17.84
CA GLN A 1198 2.31 22.94 -17.04
C GLN A 1198 2.40 23.62 -15.67
N GLN A 1199 2.57 22.83 -14.62
CA GLN A 1199 2.83 23.27 -13.26
C GLN A 1199 3.97 22.44 -12.65
N THR A 1200 4.70 23.01 -11.69
CA THR A 1200 5.75 22.29 -10.95
C THR A 1200 5.19 21.81 -9.63
N LEU A 1201 5.27 20.49 -9.38
CA LEU A 1201 4.89 19.88 -8.12
C LEU A 1201 6.13 19.74 -7.22
N LEU A 1202 6.06 20.38 -6.05
CA LEU A 1202 7.05 20.25 -4.98
C LEU A 1202 6.62 19.14 -4.00
N ALA A 1203 7.56 18.57 -3.27
CA ALA A 1203 7.22 17.65 -2.17
C ALA A 1203 6.37 18.37 -1.11
N GLY A 1204 5.30 17.73 -0.64
CA GLY A 1204 4.29 18.35 0.24
C GLY A 1204 3.39 19.38 -0.44
N GLY A 1205 3.52 19.60 -1.75
CA GLY A 1205 2.70 20.54 -2.52
C GLY A 1205 1.52 19.87 -3.21
N THR A 1206 0.62 20.69 -3.75
CA THR A 1206 -0.53 20.27 -4.56
C THR A 1206 -0.58 21.11 -5.83
N VAL A 1207 -0.90 20.47 -6.95
CA VAL A 1207 -1.21 21.16 -8.22
C VAL A 1207 -2.65 20.83 -8.62
N ASP A 1208 -3.40 21.87 -8.95
CA ASP A 1208 -4.80 21.79 -9.35
C ASP A 1208 -4.98 22.25 -10.79
N PHE A 1209 -5.75 21.47 -11.52
CA PHE A 1209 -6.12 21.72 -12.91
C PHE A 1209 -7.64 21.74 -13.00
N ASP A 1210 -8.22 22.88 -12.64
CA ASP A 1210 -9.65 23.14 -12.80
C ASP A 1210 -9.96 23.68 -14.20
N GLN A 1211 -11.18 23.42 -14.67
CA GLN A 1211 -11.75 24.01 -15.88
C GLN A 1211 -12.94 24.91 -15.55
#